data_AF-A0A6A3FXQ2-F1
#
_entry.id   AF-A0A6A3FXQ2-F1
#
_cell.length_a   1.000
_cell.length_b   1.000
_cell.length_c   1.000
_cell.angle_alpha   90.00
_cell.angle_beta   90.00
_cell.angle_gamma   90.00
#
_symmetry.space_group_name_H-M   'P 1'
#
loop_
_entity.id
_entity.type
_entity.pdbx_description
1 polymer ?
#
loop_
_entity_poly.entity_id
_entity_poly.type
_entity_poly.pdbx_seq_one_letter_code
_entity_poly.pdbx_strand_id
1 'polypeptide(L)'
;MEAQQDALVSAIRAIIAPRDVARERILALLQQAGNDPNKAVDLYFQSEATNGAAELKVNDVEGSDEEDGDDMAWAETPALPRKALAIEDDVEWPPKAEELSGLLGGEVQRDVILDLLRRTDNNLQKAVEVYFSENGADAEFDEGSDDEDEAATAAKTPLPPTPKSSAAENGTTRPPPSPLSPAGSSRTVSPLSGAVKTPQMPAESSAAMPQIPSALTSIESHQLTPLVSPTAKDTRTTEETNFAANEKAQTEEELNGPGTYEVVMSSSNFRWQIGNVFGRAVVQQVQPGGPAALAGIQKSDVLLSFRETVLNEENCAAVVQQLSKERVLVPSALRFRRASDSHTSQQSTLKSNGVPSTVPTASPPRDGDGDIVMTSADGEAAAKTPVQPKYGLQVLCQAVESMQDAVAGPSAVEFKVLVDLLLNSEFSLDRAVNTFLTEDRIVSDFRGVIGFDWDPEQPISTVMGANKPYAASIPAGPLGLTVENILERTIVVDIKSGGAAERANVKRSSWLVGLNGERVTHLTHKETLRLIETASRPLQLQLVIVPPDEYKALRRQLSMNIRQQKTERPIPEQDRMSFRVFQLKIHQGVLSFPKLVTKALFQYLSTEEYHPPTVDPQYPNPLERLLPANEAWDAALLENIETMEEERAGEMCAERRFLLNLFASIHDYDDKGESTVIRTIQFLGWLAVRAARMQQYVESKEPDSNVDDRSCRRHRYELLLAVVLHVLESLSIIENHATWDVMVNALKMLILSLPDEDVDKLLVPMFARLSVSSSPTARIVPVALLSMVYPDVRGDVRVQLRGMLDRMCNDDNPLVRRAVTSVIGDLAAAGGSSVASWTVQLLEKSTADSHDIVRIFAVKGCITLATTLRRLLLEDENKSQEEADQALRLLYCQMVPMVNTYTSDSSWQVRLETARTLPAFCRAFGAEYTDVFVDHFVSMVGDPTVEVRRACAEGSFLLGEALRDIAQDSNLSAADKSSKANGEASELAVGAQIKFVRSILPATYALSTDVSVAVRLSLAQSVGRSLQFIGSNYYDELVPIFTQFLDESQDPTVRASLLEEMARYCDISSDSVTAMIFPAIQALRTSIQWRVRVKFVHCVAAWAERDDGAPLPGDFADACLELLGDAVHEVRAVVCDKLPSLGKSLGSEWVAEKCVPRVSVCLQSTFHGRLTGLLAVELLAPELQQMDKLRGMIDTVVEQCTSTTANLRFRALRTLGLIVPRLNDPSTTERILEIVRPLARAETEGDPDVREAAEATQALLEAVLN
;
A
#
# COMPACT_ATOMS: atom_id res chain seq x y z
N MET A 1 -47.59 -11.82 28.79
CA MET A 1 -47.87 -11.85 27.34
C MET A 1 -47.68 -10.48 26.73
N GLU A 2 -48.52 -9.47 27.01
CA GLU A 2 -48.39 -8.13 26.38
C GLU A 2 -46.96 -7.55 26.43
N ALA A 3 -46.33 -7.48 27.61
CA ALA A 3 -44.94 -7.00 27.73
C ALA A 3 -43.88 -7.81 26.93
N GLN A 4 -44.13 -9.07 26.59
CA GLN A 4 -43.29 -9.85 25.67
C GLN A 4 -43.61 -9.56 24.21
N GLN A 5 -44.88 -9.32 23.87
CA GLN A 5 -45.29 -8.91 22.53
C GLN A 5 -44.80 -7.49 22.21
N ASP A 6 -44.83 -6.56 23.17
CA ASP A 6 -44.30 -5.20 22.99
C ASP A 6 -42.77 -5.19 22.87
N ALA A 7 -42.07 -6.11 23.54
CA ALA A 7 -40.65 -6.34 23.31
C ALA A 7 -40.36 -6.85 21.88
N LEU A 8 -41.10 -7.87 21.39
CA LEU A 8 -40.97 -8.34 20.00
C LEU A 8 -41.31 -7.25 18.98
N VAL A 9 -42.41 -6.51 19.17
CA VAL A 9 -42.81 -5.39 18.29
C VAL A 9 -41.72 -4.31 18.27
N SER A 10 -41.10 -4.00 19.40
CA SER A 10 -40.00 -3.02 19.46
C SER A 10 -38.73 -3.52 18.78
N ALA A 11 -38.38 -4.80 18.93
CA ALA A 11 -37.25 -5.41 18.23
C ALA A 11 -37.45 -5.41 16.71
N ILE A 12 -38.63 -5.80 16.23
CA ILE A 12 -38.96 -5.78 14.80
C ILE A 12 -38.95 -4.35 14.24
N ARG A 13 -39.44 -3.35 15.01
CA ARG A 13 -39.33 -1.93 14.63
C ARG A 13 -37.91 -1.40 14.56
N ALA A 14 -36.97 -1.95 15.33
CA ALA A 14 -35.56 -1.56 15.25
C ALA A 14 -34.91 -2.07 13.95
N ILE A 15 -35.36 -3.22 13.45
CA ILE A 15 -34.86 -3.84 12.20
C ILE A 15 -35.48 -3.19 10.95
N ILE A 16 -36.70 -2.66 11.05
CA ILE A 16 -37.51 -2.13 9.93
C ILE A 16 -37.58 -0.58 9.95
N ALA A 17 -36.46 0.11 10.17
CA ALA A 17 -36.48 1.58 10.28
C ALA A 17 -36.84 2.27 8.93
N PRO A 18 -37.64 3.38 8.90
CA PRO A 18 -38.03 4.21 10.04
C PRO A 18 -39.54 4.21 10.43
N ARG A 19 -39.77 4.12 11.74
CA ARG A 19 -40.90 4.64 12.59
C ARG A 19 -42.38 4.38 12.26
N ASP A 20 -42.87 4.46 11.02
CA ASP A 20 -44.33 4.63 10.80
C ASP A 20 -45.15 3.32 10.68
N VAL A 21 -44.50 2.16 10.77
CA VAL A 21 -45.22 0.86 10.75
C VAL A 21 -46.08 0.67 12.01
N ALA A 22 -47.40 0.70 11.84
CA ALA A 22 -48.39 0.58 12.92
C ALA A 22 -48.28 -0.73 13.73
N ARG A 23 -48.61 -0.67 15.04
CA ARG A 23 -48.47 -1.83 15.96
C ARG A 23 -49.35 -3.00 15.53
N GLU A 24 -50.56 -2.76 15.02
CA GLU A 24 -51.42 -3.84 14.51
C GLU A 24 -50.80 -4.56 13.30
N ARG A 25 -50.09 -3.85 12.40
CA ARG A 25 -49.46 -4.46 11.22
C ARG A 25 -48.36 -5.45 11.63
N ILE A 26 -47.53 -5.08 12.61
CA ILE A 26 -46.46 -5.95 13.12
C ILE A 26 -47.03 -7.14 13.90
N LEU A 27 -48.10 -6.94 14.68
CA LEU A 27 -48.78 -8.04 15.36
C LEU A 27 -49.50 -9.00 14.38
N ALA A 28 -50.05 -8.49 13.27
CA ALA A 28 -50.61 -9.32 12.21
C ALA A 28 -49.53 -10.14 11.50
N LEU A 29 -48.39 -9.54 11.17
CA LEU A 29 -47.23 -10.23 10.59
C LEU A 29 -46.67 -11.29 11.54
N LEU A 30 -46.55 -11.00 12.83
CA LEU A 30 -46.18 -11.98 13.86
C LEU A 30 -47.20 -13.14 13.94
N GLN A 31 -48.50 -12.84 13.91
CA GLN A 31 -49.54 -13.88 13.92
C GLN A 31 -49.46 -14.77 12.67
N GLN A 32 -49.13 -14.19 11.52
CA GLN A 32 -48.95 -14.89 10.24
C GLN A 32 -47.64 -15.69 10.17
N ALA A 33 -46.60 -15.22 10.87
CA ALA A 33 -45.30 -15.90 11.04
C ALA A 33 -45.30 -17.00 12.12
N GLY A 34 -46.30 -17.03 13.01
CA GLY A 34 -46.37 -17.97 14.14
C GLY A 34 -45.63 -17.50 15.40
N ASN A 35 -45.53 -16.18 15.61
CA ASN A 35 -44.73 -15.47 16.61
C ASN A 35 -43.19 -15.58 16.43
N ASP A 36 -42.71 -16.03 15.27
CA ASP A 36 -41.31 -15.91 14.86
C ASP A 36 -41.04 -14.46 14.39
N PRO A 37 -40.12 -13.71 15.05
CA PRO A 37 -39.86 -12.32 14.70
C PRO A 37 -39.08 -12.15 13.39
N ASN A 38 -38.14 -13.05 13.08
CA ASN A 38 -37.32 -12.97 11.87
C ASN A 38 -38.23 -13.22 10.65
N LYS A 39 -39.06 -14.25 10.75
CA LYS A 39 -40.03 -14.59 9.70
C LYS A 39 -41.13 -13.53 9.53
N ALA A 40 -41.42 -12.73 10.56
CA ALA A 40 -42.29 -11.57 10.46
C ALA A 40 -41.60 -10.38 9.74
N VAL A 41 -40.28 -10.22 9.87
CA VAL A 41 -39.46 -9.29 9.08
C VAL A 41 -39.38 -9.73 7.62
N ASP A 42 -39.16 -11.03 7.35
CA ASP A 42 -39.17 -11.58 5.98
C ASP A 42 -40.51 -11.32 5.29
N LEU A 43 -41.63 -11.61 5.97
CA LEU A 43 -42.98 -11.36 5.45
C LEU A 43 -43.27 -9.86 5.27
N TYR A 44 -42.65 -8.99 6.08
CA TYR A 44 -42.73 -7.54 5.86
C TYR A 44 -42.09 -7.16 4.53
N PHE A 45 -40.81 -7.46 4.34
CA PHE A 45 -40.08 -7.10 3.12
C PHE A 45 -40.62 -7.80 1.87
N GLN A 46 -41.15 -9.02 1.97
CA GLN A 46 -41.87 -9.67 0.86
C GLN A 46 -43.19 -8.94 0.52
N SER A 47 -43.86 -8.36 1.51
CA SER A 47 -45.06 -7.53 1.26
C SER A 47 -44.73 -6.16 0.66
N GLU A 48 -43.62 -5.53 1.07
CA GLU A 48 -43.18 -4.28 0.46
C GLU A 48 -42.59 -4.48 -0.95
N ALA A 49 -41.85 -5.57 -1.19
CA ALA A 49 -41.35 -5.91 -2.53
C ALA A 49 -42.49 -6.22 -3.53
N THR A 50 -43.63 -6.71 -3.06
CA THR A 50 -44.82 -6.94 -3.90
C THR A 50 -45.69 -5.69 -4.08
N ASN A 51 -45.64 -4.71 -3.17
CA ASN A 51 -46.24 -3.39 -3.35
C ASN A 51 -45.39 -2.47 -4.23
N GLY A 52 -44.06 -2.42 -4.02
CA GLY A 52 -43.13 -1.57 -4.78
C GLY A 52 -43.03 -1.94 -6.26
N ALA A 53 -43.39 -3.18 -6.63
CA ALA A 53 -43.57 -3.59 -8.02
C ALA A 53 -44.81 -2.97 -8.71
N ALA A 54 -45.70 -2.31 -7.95
CA ALA A 54 -46.89 -1.62 -8.45
C ALA A 54 -46.76 -0.08 -8.47
N GLU A 55 -45.84 0.50 -7.68
CA GLU A 55 -45.63 1.96 -7.58
C GLU A 55 -44.44 2.49 -8.40
N LEU A 56 -43.88 1.66 -9.30
CA LEU A 56 -42.85 2.07 -10.28
C LEU A 56 -43.40 2.31 -11.69
N LYS A 57 -44.48 3.09 -11.78
CA LYS A 57 -44.92 3.80 -12.99
C LYS A 57 -45.52 5.16 -12.62
N VAL A 58 -45.24 6.16 -13.47
CA VAL A 58 -45.54 7.60 -13.28
C VAL A 58 -44.64 8.26 -12.23
N ASN A 59 -43.61 8.95 -12.72
CA ASN A 59 -43.21 10.30 -12.32
C ASN A 59 -42.11 10.78 -13.28
N ASP A 60 -42.56 11.25 -14.43
CA ASP A 60 -42.18 12.51 -15.06
C ASP A 60 -40.70 12.91 -15.06
N VAL A 61 -40.06 12.62 -16.19
CA VAL A 61 -38.92 13.40 -16.70
C VAL A 61 -39.44 14.19 -17.91
N GLU A 62 -40.05 15.35 -17.69
CA GLU A 62 -40.30 16.29 -18.78
C GLU A 62 -38.97 16.91 -19.23
N GLY A 63 -38.63 16.68 -20.49
CA GLY A 63 -37.35 17.07 -21.09
C GLY A 63 -37.27 16.76 -22.58
N SER A 64 -38.41 16.72 -23.27
CA SER A 64 -38.51 16.49 -24.71
C SER A 64 -38.63 17.82 -25.46
N ASP A 65 -37.58 18.19 -26.18
CA ASP A 65 -37.68 19.13 -27.30
C ASP A 65 -38.29 18.41 -28.53
N GLU A 66 -38.86 19.20 -29.45
CA GLU A 66 -39.58 18.77 -30.67
C GLU A 66 -40.97 18.13 -30.36
N GLU A 67 -42.04 18.37 -31.13
CA GLU A 67 -42.17 18.95 -32.49
C GLU A 67 -43.13 20.16 -32.53
N ASP A 68 -43.08 20.95 -33.61
CA ASP A 68 -44.21 21.81 -34.02
C ASP A 68 -44.27 21.86 -35.57
N GLY A 69 -45.38 21.43 -36.16
CA GLY A 69 -45.48 21.15 -37.61
C GLY A 69 -46.91 21.19 -38.14
N ASP A 70 -47.36 22.37 -38.57
CA ASP A 70 -48.75 22.68 -38.94
C ASP A 70 -49.37 21.78 -40.04
N ASP A 71 -50.64 21.40 -39.84
CA ASP A 71 -51.47 20.61 -40.76
C ASP A 71 -52.32 21.51 -41.68
N MET A 72 -52.19 21.38 -43.02
CA MET A 72 -53.05 22.11 -43.98
C MET A 72 -53.25 21.43 -45.36
N ALA A 73 -54.47 20.93 -45.57
CA ALA A 73 -55.29 21.04 -46.79
C ALA A 73 -54.73 20.63 -48.19
N TRP A 74 -54.84 19.33 -48.50
CA TRP A 74 -55.57 18.76 -49.66
C TRP A 74 -55.55 19.48 -51.04
N ALA A 75 -54.89 18.90 -52.05
CA ALA A 75 -55.38 18.86 -53.44
C ALA A 75 -54.72 17.77 -54.33
N GLU A 76 -55.56 17.03 -55.07
CA GLU A 76 -55.33 16.30 -56.35
C GLU A 76 -54.09 15.38 -56.59
N THR A 77 -54.39 14.09 -56.79
CA THR A 77 -53.55 13.05 -57.44
C THR A 77 -53.99 12.88 -58.92
N PRO A 78 -53.28 12.15 -59.86
CA PRO A 78 -52.36 11.03 -59.58
C PRO A 78 -51.07 10.86 -60.44
N ALA A 79 -50.11 10.15 -59.82
CA ALA A 79 -49.23 9.10 -60.37
C ALA A 79 -48.36 9.32 -61.63
N LEU A 80 -47.05 9.10 -61.46
CA LEU A 80 -46.30 7.97 -62.08
C LEU A 80 -45.07 7.64 -61.20
N PRO A 81 -44.62 6.37 -61.09
CA PRO A 81 -43.80 5.94 -59.95
C PRO A 81 -42.28 6.05 -60.16
N ARG A 82 -41.57 6.40 -59.08
CA ARG A 82 -40.18 6.01 -58.83
C ARG A 82 -40.04 5.52 -57.39
N LYS A 83 -39.18 4.51 -57.19
CA LYS A 83 -39.01 3.84 -55.88
C LYS A 83 -38.50 4.82 -54.82
N ALA A 84 -39.22 4.91 -53.71
CA ALA A 84 -38.55 4.95 -52.41
C ALA A 84 -38.07 3.53 -52.08
N LEU A 85 -36.91 3.42 -51.42
CA LEU A 85 -36.56 2.22 -50.64
C LEU A 85 -37.04 2.45 -49.21
N ALA A 86 -37.46 1.39 -48.53
CA ALA A 86 -37.78 1.48 -47.12
C ALA A 86 -36.50 1.69 -46.31
N ILE A 87 -36.63 2.41 -45.19
CA ILE A 87 -35.79 2.22 -44.02
C ILE A 87 -36.47 1.10 -43.24
N GLU A 88 -35.71 0.11 -42.78
CA GLU A 88 -36.21 -0.99 -41.95
C GLU A 88 -35.78 -0.74 -40.50
N ASP A 89 -36.74 -0.68 -39.58
CA ASP A 89 -36.53 -0.67 -38.14
C ASP A 89 -36.22 -2.10 -37.61
N ASP A 90 -35.86 -2.18 -36.32
CA ASP A 90 -35.68 -3.40 -35.52
C ASP A 90 -34.71 -4.47 -36.08
N VAL A 91 -33.42 -4.28 -35.78
CA VAL A 91 -32.49 -5.41 -35.61
C VAL A 91 -32.61 -5.91 -34.17
N GLU A 92 -33.24 -7.07 -33.97
CA GLU A 92 -33.35 -7.71 -32.65
C GLU A 92 -31.99 -7.81 -31.96
N TRP A 93 -31.91 -7.44 -30.67
CA TRP A 93 -30.73 -7.67 -29.82
C TRP A 93 -30.77 -9.11 -29.28
N PRO A 94 -29.97 -10.06 -29.80
CA PRO A 94 -30.10 -11.46 -29.41
C PRO A 94 -29.46 -11.71 -28.04
N PRO A 95 -29.88 -12.73 -27.27
CA PRO A 95 -29.24 -13.09 -26.01
C PRO A 95 -27.72 -13.32 -26.13
N LYS A 96 -27.25 -13.78 -27.29
CA LYS A 96 -25.83 -13.94 -27.60
C LYS A 96 -25.06 -12.62 -27.78
N ALA A 97 -25.72 -11.51 -28.11
CA ALA A 97 -25.06 -10.21 -28.16
C ALA A 97 -24.86 -9.64 -26.76
N GLU A 98 -25.78 -9.93 -25.84
CA GLU A 98 -25.62 -9.63 -24.42
C GLU A 98 -24.53 -10.52 -23.77
N GLU A 99 -24.52 -11.81 -24.10
CA GLU A 99 -23.45 -12.75 -23.70
C GLU A 99 -22.07 -12.33 -24.26
N LEU A 100 -21.99 -11.93 -25.54
CA LEU A 100 -20.75 -11.43 -26.14
C LEU A 100 -20.33 -10.07 -25.54
N SER A 101 -21.27 -9.18 -25.24
CA SER A 101 -20.99 -7.91 -24.56
C SER A 101 -20.36 -8.16 -23.17
N GLY A 102 -20.88 -9.14 -22.43
CA GLY A 102 -20.32 -9.56 -21.15
C GLY A 102 -18.91 -10.18 -21.26
N LEU A 103 -18.62 -10.88 -22.37
CA LEU A 103 -17.31 -11.47 -22.65
C LEU A 103 -16.26 -10.46 -23.15
N LEU A 104 -16.67 -9.33 -23.74
CA LEU A 104 -15.76 -8.32 -24.30
C LEU A 104 -15.53 -7.09 -23.41
N GLY A 105 -16.38 -6.85 -22.41
CA GLY A 105 -16.26 -5.70 -21.51
C GLY A 105 -17.09 -4.48 -21.92
N GLY A 106 -17.31 -3.57 -20.96
CA GLY A 106 -18.41 -2.61 -20.96
C GLY A 106 -18.38 -1.41 -21.91
N GLU A 107 -17.46 -1.38 -22.89
CA GLU A 107 -17.30 -0.22 -23.80
C GLU A 107 -17.39 -0.56 -25.31
N VAL A 108 -17.72 -1.80 -25.68
CA VAL A 108 -17.83 -2.19 -27.11
C VAL A 108 -19.16 -1.71 -27.71
N GLN A 109 -19.09 -1.07 -28.89
CA GLN A 109 -20.27 -0.51 -29.56
C GLN A 109 -21.25 -1.59 -30.07
N ARG A 110 -22.54 -1.24 -30.04
CA ARG A 110 -23.65 -2.20 -30.17
C ARG A 110 -23.75 -2.84 -31.56
N ASP A 111 -23.41 -2.08 -32.59
CA ASP A 111 -23.30 -2.51 -33.98
C ASP A 111 -22.10 -3.44 -34.21
N VAL A 112 -20.94 -3.16 -33.59
CA VAL A 112 -19.74 -4.02 -33.65
C VAL A 112 -20.04 -5.42 -33.10
N ILE A 113 -20.75 -5.52 -31.97
CA ILE A 113 -21.15 -6.81 -31.36
C ILE A 113 -22.06 -7.61 -32.32
N LEU A 114 -22.99 -6.94 -33.02
CA LEU A 114 -23.88 -7.59 -33.98
C LEU A 114 -23.16 -8.00 -35.28
N ASP A 115 -22.22 -7.19 -35.78
CA ASP A 115 -21.37 -7.54 -36.92
C ASP A 115 -20.47 -8.74 -36.62
N LEU A 116 -19.81 -8.77 -35.46
CA LEU A 116 -19.01 -9.91 -34.99
C LEU A 116 -19.82 -11.20 -34.97
N LEU A 117 -21.01 -11.21 -34.35
CA LEU A 117 -21.89 -12.38 -34.34
C LEU A 117 -22.36 -12.79 -35.74
N ARG A 118 -22.62 -11.82 -36.62
CA ARG A 118 -23.00 -12.08 -38.01
C ARG A 118 -21.86 -12.69 -38.82
N ARG A 119 -20.62 -12.23 -38.60
CA ARG A 119 -19.40 -12.70 -39.28
C ARG A 119 -18.88 -14.04 -38.75
N THR A 120 -19.31 -14.47 -37.57
CA THR A 120 -18.89 -15.74 -36.94
C THR A 120 -20.00 -16.76 -36.79
N ASP A 121 -21.14 -16.60 -37.50
CA ASP A 121 -22.29 -17.50 -37.46
C ASP A 121 -22.83 -17.74 -36.03
N ASN A 122 -22.88 -16.68 -35.21
CA ASN A 122 -23.25 -16.70 -33.79
C ASN A 122 -22.36 -17.62 -32.92
N ASN A 123 -21.10 -17.83 -33.27
CA ASN A 123 -20.11 -18.54 -32.45
C ASN A 123 -19.35 -17.54 -31.56
N LEU A 124 -19.71 -17.50 -30.27
CA LEU A 124 -19.17 -16.57 -29.28
C LEU A 124 -17.64 -16.65 -29.14
N GLN A 125 -17.09 -17.86 -29.01
CA GLN A 125 -15.65 -18.07 -28.89
C GLN A 125 -14.91 -17.47 -30.09
N LYS A 126 -15.44 -17.71 -31.29
CA LYS A 126 -14.88 -17.17 -32.54
C LYS A 126 -15.11 -15.67 -32.68
N ALA A 127 -16.20 -15.11 -32.13
CA ALA A 127 -16.45 -13.67 -32.11
C ALA A 127 -15.44 -12.94 -31.20
N VAL A 128 -15.13 -13.52 -30.04
CA VAL A 128 -14.08 -13.05 -29.13
C VAL A 128 -12.71 -13.14 -29.81
N GLU A 129 -12.36 -14.29 -30.40
CA GLU A 129 -11.11 -14.47 -31.16
C GLU A 129 -10.98 -13.45 -32.31
N VAL A 130 -12.04 -13.22 -33.10
CA VAL A 130 -12.02 -12.25 -34.19
C VAL A 130 -11.86 -10.82 -33.66
N TYR A 131 -12.62 -10.42 -32.64
CA TYR A 131 -12.51 -9.09 -32.04
C TYR A 131 -11.10 -8.80 -31.51
N PHE A 132 -10.53 -9.70 -30.72
CA PHE A 132 -9.16 -9.53 -30.24
C PHE A 132 -8.11 -9.67 -31.34
N SER A 133 -8.38 -10.36 -32.46
CA SER A 133 -7.48 -10.36 -33.62
C SER A 133 -7.55 -9.10 -34.48
N GLU A 134 -8.67 -8.36 -34.44
CA GLU A 134 -8.90 -7.14 -35.23
C GLU A 134 -8.55 -5.87 -34.44
N ASN A 135 -8.71 -5.89 -33.11
CA ASN A 135 -8.37 -4.77 -32.23
C ASN A 135 -7.06 -4.96 -31.45
N GLY A 136 -6.54 -6.19 -31.31
CA GLY A 136 -5.35 -6.51 -30.50
C GLY A 136 -4.00 -6.15 -31.13
N ALA A 137 -3.94 -5.08 -31.92
CA ALA A 137 -2.70 -4.54 -32.50
C ALA A 137 -2.15 -3.30 -31.75
N ASP A 138 -2.97 -2.68 -30.87
CA ASP A 138 -2.60 -1.55 -30.01
C ASP A 138 -2.80 -1.91 -28.52
N ALA A 139 -2.10 -2.95 -28.06
CA ALA A 139 -2.03 -3.34 -26.65
C ALA A 139 -0.66 -3.95 -26.31
N GLU A 140 0.25 -3.13 -25.76
CA GLU A 140 1.47 -3.64 -25.12
C GLU A 140 1.10 -4.29 -23.79
N PHE A 141 1.34 -5.60 -23.65
CA PHE A 141 1.61 -6.20 -22.33
C PHE A 141 2.71 -7.27 -22.45
N ASP A 142 3.78 -7.06 -21.70
CA ASP A 142 4.98 -7.90 -21.68
C ASP A 142 4.92 -8.85 -20.48
N GLU A 143 4.61 -10.13 -20.73
CA GLU A 143 4.83 -11.22 -19.79
C GLU A 143 5.92 -12.16 -20.32
N GLY A 144 7.15 -11.64 -20.41
CA GLY A 144 8.36 -12.45 -20.57
C GLY A 144 8.63 -13.36 -19.37
N SER A 145 7.99 -14.54 -19.32
CA SER A 145 8.40 -15.65 -18.47
C SER A 145 9.37 -16.57 -19.20
N ASP A 146 10.55 -16.83 -18.63
CA ASP A 146 11.50 -17.82 -19.14
C ASP A 146 10.91 -19.25 -19.10
N ASP A 147 11.04 -19.98 -20.20
CA ASP A 147 11.72 -21.29 -20.18
C ASP A 147 12.13 -21.71 -21.62
N GLU A 148 13.35 -22.23 -21.77
CA GLU A 148 13.88 -22.73 -23.05
C GLU A 148 13.46 -24.20 -23.28
N ASP A 149 13.09 -24.57 -24.52
CA ASP A 149 13.57 -25.83 -25.11
C ASP A 149 13.48 -25.85 -26.65
N GLU A 150 14.62 -25.99 -27.34
CA GLU A 150 14.70 -26.20 -28.79
C GLU A 150 14.72 -27.69 -29.15
N ALA A 151 13.79 -28.16 -29.99
CA ALA A 151 14.03 -29.23 -30.99
C ALA A 151 12.80 -29.40 -31.92
N ALA A 152 12.91 -29.65 -33.24
CA ALA A 152 14.05 -30.08 -34.04
C ALA A 152 13.98 -29.59 -35.50
N THR A 153 15.15 -29.42 -36.13
CA THR A 153 15.27 -29.05 -37.55
C THR A 153 14.94 -30.18 -38.53
N ALA A 154 14.27 -29.85 -39.65
CA ALA A 154 14.21 -30.74 -40.83
C ALA A 154 14.16 -29.96 -42.16
N ALA A 155 15.32 -29.64 -42.74
CA ALA A 155 15.39 -28.97 -44.04
C ALA A 155 15.33 -29.95 -45.23
N LYS A 156 14.53 -29.62 -46.26
CA LYS A 156 14.93 -29.68 -47.71
C LYS A 156 13.82 -29.24 -48.68
N THR A 157 14.22 -28.47 -49.69
CA THR A 157 13.47 -28.19 -50.92
C THR A 157 13.27 -29.44 -51.77
N PRO A 158 12.22 -29.49 -52.60
CA PRO A 158 12.49 -29.64 -54.03
C PRO A 158 11.61 -28.79 -54.98
N LEU A 159 12.22 -28.40 -56.10
CA LEU A 159 11.61 -27.89 -57.34
C LEU A 159 11.29 -29.08 -58.30
N PRO A 160 10.74 -28.88 -59.51
CA PRO A 160 9.56 -28.10 -59.95
C PRO A 160 8.60 -29.02 -60.78
N PRO A 161 7.60 -28.52 -61.57
CA PRO A 161 7.89 -28.10 -62.95
C PRO A 161 7.02 -26.93 -63.53
N THR A 162 7.37 -26.50 -64.74
CA THR A 162 6.76 -25.40 -65.57
C THR A 162 5.71 -25.97 -66.57
N PRO A 163 5.21 -25.32 -67.68
CA PRO A 163 5.37 -23.92 -68.21
C PRO A 163 4.11 -23.26 -68.87
N LYS A 164 4.17 -21.95 -69.26
CA LYS A 164 4.05 -21.40 -70.67
C LYS A 164 3.51 -19.95 -70.84
N SER A 165 4.09 -19.23 -71.84
CA SER A 165 3.55 -18.07 -72.64
C SER A 165 3.15 -16.76 -71.93
N SER A 166 3.23 -15.55 -72.51
CA SER A 166 3.76 -14.98 -73.79
C SER A 166 3.89 -13.44 -73.64
N ALA A 167 5.01 -12.75 -73.87
CA ALA A 167 5.66 -12.36 -75.14
C ALA A 167 4.98 -11.19 -75.94
N ALA A 168 5.58 -9.99 -75.96
CA ALA A 168 5.40 -8.92 -76.98
C ALA A 168 6.41 -7.73 -76.91
N GLU A 169 7.51 -7.81 -77.69
CA GLU A 169 8.22 -6.75 -78.49
C GLU A 169 8.73 -5.38 -77.95
N ASN A 170 9.58 -4.71 -78.77
CA ASN A 170 10.39 -3.48 -78.54
C ASN A 170 10.28 -2.52 -79.76
N GLY A 171 10.70 -1.22 -79.69
CA GLY A 171 10.82 -0.42 -80.93
C GLY A 171 11.22 1.08 -80.98
N THR A 172 12.29 1.52 -80.30
CA THR A 172 13.23 2.63 -80.68
C THR A 172 12.88 3.82 -81.63
N THR A 173 13.26 5.07 -81.26
CA THR A 173 14.14 6.06 -82.01
C THR A 173 14.10 7.50 -81.41
N ARG A 174 15.04 8.48 -81.61
CA ARG A 174 16.54 8.42 -81.75
C ARG A 174 17.36 9.69 -81.25
N PRO A 175 17.76 10.78 -82.01
CA PRO A 175 18.95 11.62 -81.67
C PRO A 175 18.75 13.19 -81.66
N PRO A 176 19.71 14.10 -82.01
CA PRO A 176 20.62 14.87 -81.10
C PRO A 176 20.61 16.43 -81.39
N PRO A 177 21.62 17.32 -81.12
CA PRO A 177 22.96 17.22 -80.47
C PRO A 177 23.37 18.36 -79.46
N SER A 178 24.65 18.37 -79.05
CA SER A 178 25.33 19.16 -77.98
C SER A 178 25.93 20.53 -78.43
N PRO A 179 26.66 21.33 -77.58
CA PRO A 179 28.12 21.10 -77.31
C PRO A 179 28.77 21.66 -75.99
N LEU A 180 30.08 21.37 -75.79
CA LEU A 180 31.12 21.97 -74.87
C LEU A 180 31.06 21.65 -73.34
N SER A 181 32.14 21.72 -72.50
CA SER A 181 33.60 21.31 -72.51
C SER A 181 34.33 21.84 -71.22
N PRO A 182 35.60 21.48 -70.86
CA PRO A 182 36.20 20.15 -70.58
C PRO A 182 37.17 20.08 -69.33
N ALA A 183 37.82 18.90 -69.13
CA ALA A 183 38.99 18.59 -68.25
C ALA A 183 38.74 18.38 -66.72
N GLY A 184 39.48 17.51 -65.99
CA GLY A 184 40.65 16.65 -66.34
C GLY A 184 40.67 15.29 -65.59
N SER A 185 41.73 14.48 -65.75
CA SER A 185 41.70 13.03 -65.39
C SER A 185 43.07 12.39 -65.03
N SER A 186 43.07 11.21 -64.40
CA SER A 186 44.08 10.13 -64.60
C SER A 186 43.75 8.80 -63.88
N ARG A 187 44.35 7.70 -64.35
CA ARG A 187 44.35 6.33 -63.77
C ARG A 187 45.69 5.65 -64.14
N THR A 188 46.48 5.19 -63.17
CA THR A 188 47.70 4.34 -63.31
C THR A 188 47.97 3.69 -61.94
N VAL A 189 48.18 2.39 -61.73
CA VAL A 189 49.04 1.35 -62.34
C VAL A 189 50.47 1.30 -61.74
N SER A 190 50.75 0.22 -60.99
CA SER A 190 52.06 -0.22 -60.45
C SER A 190 53.00 -0.73 -61.57
N PRO A 191 54.35 -0.78 -61.44
CA PRO A 191 55.06 -1.63 -60.44
C PRO A 191 56.44 -1.09 -59.95
N LEU A 192 57.39 -1.99 -59.60
CA LEU A 192 58.62 -1.77 -58.80
C LEU A 192 59.84 -1.19 -59.55
N SER A 193 60.73 -0.46 -58.82
CA SER A 193 62.21 -0.58 -58.75
C SER A 193 62.83 0.59 -57.94
N GLY A 194 63.92 0.52 -57.15
CA GLY A 194 64.72 -0.64 -56.70
C GLY A 194 66.01 -0.27 -55.92
N ALA A 195 66.39 -1.13 -54.96
CA ALA A 195 67.75 -1.46 -54.47
C ALA A 195 68.67 -0.48 -53.66
N VAL A 196 68.84 -0.82 -52.35
CA VAL A 196 70.11 -1.21 -51.66
C VAL A 196 71.16 -0.16 -51.20
N LYS A 197 71.25 0.02 -49.85
CA LYS A 197 72.43 -0.25 -48.98
C LYS A 197 72.11 0.01 -47.48
N THR A 198 71.82 -1.02 -46.67
CA THR A 198 72.72 -1.84 -45.78
C THR A 198 73.03 -1.23 -44.39
N PRO A 199 73.13 -2.02 -43.28
CA PRO A 199 72.77 -3.46 -43.12
C PRO A 199 72.06 -3.86 -41.77
N GLN A 200 71.41 -5.04 -41.78
CA GLN A 200 71.30 -6.05 -40.68
C GLN A 200 70.63 -5.65 -39.32
N MET A 201 69.68 -6.39 -38.74
CA MET A 201 68.99 -7.66 -39.05
C MET A 201 67.52 -7.62 -38.55
N PRO A 202 66.56 -8.22 -39.27
CA PRO A 202 65.36 -8.80 -38.69
C PRO A 202 65.13 -10.26 -39.13
N ALA A 203 64.69 -11.14 -38.23
CA ALA A 203 64.41 -12.55 -38.55
C ALA A 203 63.27 -13.15 -37.70
N GLU A 204 62.34 -13.80 -38.42
CA GLU A 204 61.50 -14.99 -38.16
C GLU A 204 61.18 -15.52 -36.74
N SER A 205 60.02 -16.22 -36.67
CA SER A 205 59.37 -16.87 -35.51
C SER A 205 58.71 -15.93 -34.48
N SER A 206 57.45 -16.12 -34.09
CA SER A 206 56.39 -16.98 -34.66
C SER A 206 55.00 -16.35 -34.43
N ALA A 207 54.18 -16.23 -35.47
CA ALA A 207 52.78 -15.81 -35.35
C ALA A 207 51.86 -17.02 -35.20
N ALA A 208 51.00 -17.03 -34.17
CA ALA A 208 50.00 -18.06 -33.96
C ALA A 208 48.75 -17.48 -33.28
N MET A 209 47.58 -17.90 -33.75
CA MET A 209 46.30 -17.72 -33.05
C MET A 209 46.00 -18.97 -32.20
N PRO A 210 45.31 -18.84 -31.06
CA PRO A 210 44.34 -19.82 -30.59
C PRO A 210 42.96 -19.43 -31.16
N GLN A 211 42.40 -20.05 -32.20
CA GLN A 211 42.03 -21.46 -32.35
C GLN A 211 41.22 -22.02 -31.17
N ILE A 212 39.90 -22.06 -31.37
CA ILE A 212 38.99 -23.07 -30.81
C ILE A 212 39.26 -24.38 -31.56
N PRO A 213 39.67 -25.44 -30.85
CA PRO A 213 39.01 -26.75 -31.00
C PRO A 213 38.98 -27.56 -29.68
N SER A 214 38.27 -28.68 -29.52
CA SER A 214 37.07 -29.27 -30.16
C SER A 214 36.75 -30.59 -29.41
N ALA A 215 35.58 -31.20 -29.70
CA ALA A 215 35.26 -32.62 -29.49
C ALA A 215 35.12 -33.10 -28.01
N LEU A 216 33.93 -33.50 -27.55
CA LEU A 216 33.13 -34.70 -27.91
C LEU A 216 33.70 -36.02 -27.35
N THR A 217 33.03 -36.58 -26.34
CA THR A 217 32.23 -37.84 -26.37
C THR A 217 31.82 -38.15 -24.91
N SER A 218 30.55 -38.14 -24.47
CA SER A 218 29.38 -38.96 -24.88
C SER A 218 29.53 -40.45 -24.56
N ILE A 219 28.64 -41.02 -23.74
CA ILE A 219 27.99 -42.33 -23.95
C ILE A 219 26.82 -42.57 -22.97
N GLU A 220 25.65 -42.77 -23.57
CA GLU A 220 24.54 -43.67 -23.21
C GLU A 220 23.92 -43.71 -21.79
N SER A 221 22.68 -43.22 -21.73
CA SER A 221 21.63 -43.82 -20.91
C SER A 221 21.25 -45.21 -21.42
N HIS A 222 21.09 -46.21 -20.54
CA HIS A 222 20.41 -47.47 -20.87
C HIS A 222 19.44 -47.92 -19.76
N GLN A 223 18.34 -48.53 -20.17
CA GLN A 223 17.25 -49.00 -19.30
C GLN A 223 17.44 -50.46 -18.82
N LEU A 224 16.54 -50.88 -17.92
CA LEU A 224 16.08 -52.25 -17.61
C LEU A 224 16.71 -53.03 -16.43
N THR A 225 15.78 -53.65 -15.71
CA THR A 225 15.87 -54.78 -14.75
C THR A 225 16.26 -56.11 -15.42
N PRO A 226 16.49 -57.25 -14.70
CA PRO A 226 16.69 -57.48 -13.25
C PRO A 226 17.83 -58.47 -12.86
N LEU A 227 18.02 -58.67 -11.53
CA LEU A 227 18.37 -59.94 -10.84
C LEU A 227 19.82 -60.51 -10.86
N VAL A 228 20.03 -61.40 -9.87
CA VAL A 228 21.13 -62.37 -9.63
C VAL A 228 22.35 -61.90 -8.82
N SER A 229 22.62 -62.65 -7.74
CA SER A 229 23.84 -62.64 -6.91
C SER A 229 24.58 -63.99 -7.03
N PRO A 230 25.91 -63.98 -7.08
CA PRO A 230 26.70 -64.84 -6.18
C PRO A 230 28.02 -64.14 -5.74
N THR A 231 28.92 -64.64 -4.88
CA THR A 231 29.06 -65.91 -4.15
C THR A 231 29.84 -65.67 -2.86
N ALA A 232 29.69 -66.51 -1.83
CA ALA A 232 30.57 -66.50 -0.65
C ALA A 232 31.85 -67.33 -0.86
N LYS A 233 32.91 -67.06 -0.08
CA LYS A 233 33.88 -68.08 0.37
C LYS A 233 34.74 -67.64 1.57
N ASP A 234 35.06 -68.60 2.42
CA ASP A 234 35.80 -68.46 3.67
C ASP A 234 37.32 -68.31 3.50
N THR A 235 37.99 -67.77 4.51
CA THR A 235 39.07 -68.53 5.19
C THR A 235 39.21 -68.11 6.67
N ARG A 236 39.86 -68.96 7.48
CA ARG A 236 39.92 -68.89 8.96
C ARG A 236 41.34 -68.56 9.46
N THR A 237 41.53 -68.69 10.78
CA THR A 237 42.77 -68.98 11.56
C THR A 237 43.66 -67.80 11.98
N THR A 238 44.20 -67.74 13.22
CA THR A 238 43.71 -68.14 14.57
C THR A 238 44.60 -67.47 15.65
N GLU A 239 44.18 -67.52 16.94
CA GLU A 239 45.03 -67.53 18.15
C GLU A 239 45.91 -66.27 18.49
N GLU A 240 46.27 -65.97 19.76
CA GLU A 240 45.54 -66.06 21.04
C GLU A 240 46.25 -65.23 22.15
N THR A 241 45.62 -65.13 23.35
CA THR A 241 46.19 -64.73 24.68
C THR A 241 46.60 -63.27 24.99
N ASN A 242 45.67 -62.55 25.60
CA ASN A 242 45.73 -61.90 26.94
C ASN A 242 47.03 -61.23 27.45
N PHE A 243 46.99 -59.92 27.77
CA PHE A 243 46.51 -59.41 29.10
C PHE A 243 46.66 -57.88 29.26
N ALA A 244 45.55 -57.15 29.48
CA ALA A 244 45.48 -55.95 30.33
C ALA A 244 44.02 -55.39 30.37
N ALA A 245 43.52 -55.06 31.57
CA ALA A 245 42.39 -54.14 31.75
C ALA A 245 42.94 -52.68 31.72
N ASN A 246 42.15 -51.60 31.58
CA ASN A 246 40.77 -51.38 32.01
C ASN A 246 40.05 -50.36 31.09
N GLU A 247 38.85 -49.92 31.47
CA GLU A 247 38.09 -48.79 30.87
C GLU A 247 37.55 -48.99 29.43
N LYS A 248 36.49 -49.80 29.30
CA LYS A 248 35.37 -49.54 28.37
C LYS A 248 34.16 -50.43 28.69
N ALA A 249 33.20 -49.86 29.43
CA ALA A 249 31.94 -50.52 29.77
C ALA A 249 30.83 -49.49 30.08
N GLN A 250 30.73 -48.43 29.28
CA GLN A 250 29.73 -47.35 29.48
C GLN A 250 29.41 -46.55 28.20
N THR A 251 29.32 -47.23 27.05
CA THR A 251 28.89 -46.64 25.76
C THR A 251 28.20 -47.69 24.89
N GLU A 252 26.89 -47.93 25.10
CA GLU A 252 26.04 -48.62 24.11
C GLU A 252 24.50 -48.48 24.34
N GLU A 253 24.03 -47.96 25.48
CA GLU A 253 22.58 -47.81 25.75
C GLU A 253 21.94 -46.49 25.27
N GLU A 254 22.71 -45.46 24.89
CA GLU A 254 22.19 -44.11 24.56
C GLU A 254 21.64 -43.94 23.12
N LEU A 255 21.26 -45.03 22.44
CA LEU A 255 20.80 -44.99 21.03
C LEU A 255 19.49 -45.73 20.73
N ASN A 256 18.77 -46.25 21.74
CA ASN A 256 17.51 -46.95 21.55
C ASN A 256 16.42 -46.43 22.50
N GLY A 257 15.33 -45.88 21.94
CA GLY A 257 14.18 -45.42 22.72
C GLY A 257 13.35 -46.57 23.32
N PRO A 258 12.61 -46.34 24.41
CA PRO A 258 11.85 -47.40 25.07
C PRO A 258 10.79 -48.03 24.14
N GLY A 259 10.75 -49.37 24.13
CA GLY A 259 9.80 -50.15 23.33
C GLY A 259 10.25 -50.50 21.91
N THR A 260 11.50 -50.19 21.51
CA THR A 260 12.08 -50.69 20.25
C THR A 260 12.66 -52.09 20.39
N TYR A 261 12.48 -52.94 19.38
CA TYR A 261 13.08 -54.27 19.28
C TYR A 261 13.47 -54.58 17.83
N GLU A 262 14.46 -55.45 17.61
CA GLU A 262 14.95 -55.78 16.26
C GLU A 262 14.75 -57.25 15.92
N VAL A 263 14.38 -57.51 14.66
CA VAL A 263 14.06 -58.84 14.13
C VAL A 263 14.83 -59.08 12.85
N VAL A 264 15.70 -60.09 12.84
CA VAL A 264 16.41 -60.54 11.64
C VAL A 264 15.62 -61.68 10.99
N MET A 265 14.90 -61.37 9.91
CA MET A 265 14.02 -62.33 9.25
C MET A 265 14.79 -63.25 8.29
N SER A 266 14.62 -64.57 8.49
CA SER A 266 15.25 -65.66 7.74
C SER A 266 14.37 -66.30 6.64
N SER A 267 13.18 -65.73 6.38
CA SER A 267 12.22 -66.17 5.35
C SER A 267 11.90 -65.01 4.40
N SER A 268 11.80 -65.26 3.09
CA SER A 268 11.56 -64.22 2.08
C SER A 268 10.10 -63.79 1.93
N ASN A 269 9.17 -64.59 2.44
CA ASN A 269 7.77 -64.23 2.62
C ASN A 269 7.49 -64.16 4.14
N PHE A 270 7.05 -62.98 4.59
CA PHE A 270 6.81 -62.69 6.01
C PHE A 270 5.37 -63.00 6.47
N ARG A 271 4.41 -63.14 5.54
CA ARG A 271 2.95 -63.32 5.78
C ARG A 271 2.33 -62.31 6.74
N TRP A 272 2.43 -61.05 6.34
CA TRP A 272 1.88 -59.88 7.02
C TRP A 272 1.28 -58.89 6.02
N GLN A 273 0.67 -57.83 6.52
CA GLN A 273 0.27 -56.67 5.75
C GLN A 273 0.83 -55.42 6.44
N ILE A 274 1.58 -54.60 5.72
CA ILE A 274 2.18 -53.34 6.20
C ILE A 274 1.72 -52.20 5.29
N GLY A 275 1.42 -51.04 5.86
CA GLY A 275 0.91 -49.87 5.14
C GLY A 275 1.55 -48.56 5.62
N ASN A 276 1.50 -47.53 4.77
CA ASN A 276 1.92 -46.18 5.14
C ASN A 276 0.73 -45.47 5.81
N VAL A 277 0.93 -44.95 7.02
CA VAL A 277 -0.05 -44.19 7.81
C VAL A 277 0.67 -42.96 8.34
N PHE A 278 0.27 -41.77 7.88
CA PHE A 278 0.89 -40.48 8.20
C PHE A 278 2.44 -40.51 8.14
N GLY A 279 2.99 -40.93 7.00
CA GLY A 279 4.43 -41.00 6.75
C GLY A 279 5.15 -42.18 7.41
N ARG A 280 4.47 -43.05 8.17
CA ARG A 280 5.07 -44.14 8.95
C ARG A 280 4.60 -45.52 8.48
N ALA A 281 5.52 -46.48 8.48
CA ALA A 281 5.24 -47.86 8.06
C ALA A 281 4.70 -48.69 9.24
N VAL A 282 3.40 -49.01 9.21
CA VAL A 282 2.70 -49.68 10.32
C VAL A 282 2.16 -51.05 9.89
N VAL A 283 2.37 -52.08 10.71
CA VAL A 283 1.88 -53.44 10.47
C VAL A 283 0.38 -53.50 10.72
N GLN A 284 -0.41 -53.65 9.66
CA GLN A 284 -1.88 -53.64 9.70
C GLN A 284 -2.47 -55.01 10.03
N GLN A 285 -1.84 -56.11 9.60
CA GLN A 285 -2.23 -57.49 9.91
C GLN A 285 -1.00 -58.41 9.93
N VAL A 286 -1.08 -59.53 10.67
CA VAL A 286 -0.08 -60.61 10.67
C VAL A 286 -0.81 -61.95 10.63
N GLN A 287 -0.42 -62.87 9.76
CA GLN A 287 -1.07 -64.19 9.69
C GLN A 287 -0.64 -65.06 10.90
N PRO A 288 -1.58 -65.63 11.68
CA PRO A 288 -1.26 -66.54 12.78
C PRO A 288 -0.43 -67.74 12.30
N GLY A 289 0.69 -68.00 12.95
CA GLY A 289 1.64 -69.06 12.55
C GLY A 289 2.47 -68.74 11.30
N GLY A 290 2.31 -67.57 10.67
CA GLY A 290 3.18 -67.07 9.62
C GLY A 290 4.55 -66.60 10.17
N PRO A 291 5.59 -66.45 9.31
CA PRO A 291 6.93 -66.13 9.78
C PRO A 291 7.05 -64.86 10.62
N ALA A 292 6.33 -63.78 10.28
CA ALA A 292 6.33 -62.55 11.09
C ALA A 292 5.74 -62.78 12.50
N ALA A 293 4.68 -63.59 12.64
CA ALA A 293 4.13 -63.96 13.94
C ALA A 293 5.09 -64.84 14.75
N LEU A 294 5.77 -65.79 14.09
CA LEU A 294 6.80 -66.62 14.72
C LEU A 294 8.02 -65.81 15.18
N ALA A 295 8.29 -64.68 14.52
CA ALA A 295 9.34 -63.73 14.87
C ALA A 295 8.88 -62.64 15.86
N GLY A 296 7.70 -62.80 16.47
CA GLY A 296 7.20 -61.93 17.54
C GLY A 296 6.59 -60.60 17.09
N ILE A 297 6.38 -60.41 15.79
CA ILE A 297 5.83 -59.17 15.20
C ILE A 297 4.30 -59.18 15.30
N GLN A 298 3.73 -58.07 15.75
CA GLN A 298 2.32 -57.92 16.06
C GLN A 298 1.65 -56.90 15.14
N LYS A 299 0.31 -56.85 15.19
CA LYS A 299 -0.46 -55.75 14.58
C LYS A 299 -0.14 -54.45 15.34
N SER A 300 -0.20 -53.32 14.63
CA SER A 300 0.11 -51.97 15.12
C SER A 300 1.61 -51.69 15.39
N ASP A 301 2.50 -52.67 15.29
CA ASP A 301 3.95 -52.43 15.38
C ASP A 301 4.43 -51.50 14.24
N VAL A 302 5.27 -50.52 14.56
CA VAL A 302 5.78 -49.49 13.62
C VAL A 302 7.21 -49.82 13.22
N LEU A 303 7.48 -49.92 11.91
CA LEU A 303 8.81 -50.16 11.38
C LEU A 303 9.64 -48.86 11.36
N LEU A 304 10.80 -48.89 12.00
CA LEU A 304 11.75 -47.77 12.11
C LEU A 304 12.93 -47.88 11.15
N SER A 305 13.42 -49.09 10.88
CA SER A 305 14.48 -49.30 9.89
C SER A 305 14.38 -50.67 9.21
N PHE A 306 14.82 -50.73 7.96
CA PHE A 306 14.90 -51.94 7.15
C PHE A 306 16.27 -52.01 6.47
N ARG A 307 17.06 -53.04 6.80
CA ARG A 307 18.43 -53.24 6.30
C ARG A 307 19.27 -51.97 6.43
N GLU A 308 19.43 -51.49 7.68
CA GLU A 308 20.20 -50.30 8.05
C GLU A 308 19.63 -48.96 7.51
N THR A 309 18.70 -48.98 6.55
CA THR A 309 17.99 -47.77 6.08
C THR A 309 16.92 -47.38 7.10
N VAL A 310 17.06 -46.21 7.73
CA VAL A 310 16.03 -45.63 8.61
C VAL A 310 14.88 -45.10 7.77
N LEU A 311 13.64 -45.35 8.21
CA LEU A 311 12.46 -44.87 7.51
C LEU A 311 12.15 -43.42 7.91
N ASN A 312 12.05 -42.55 6.90
CA ASN A 312 11.57 -41.17 7.02
C ASN A 312 10.33 -40.98 6.12
N GLU A 313 9.65 -39.83 6.22
CA GLU A 313 8.39 -39.60 5.51
C GLU A 313 8.54 -39.68 3.98
N GLU A 314 9.71 -39.28 3.46
CA GLU A 314 10.07 -39.31 2.04
C GLU A 314 10.25 -40.75 1.51
N ASN A 315 10.99 -41.60 2.23
CA ASN A 315 11.34 -42.95 1.78
C ASN A 315 10.32 -44.03 2.18
N CYS A 316 9.48 -43.77 3.19
CA CYS A 316 8.56 -44.73 3.79
C CYS A 316 7.61 -45.36 2.76
N ALA A 317 7.04 -44.56 1.86
CA ALA A 317 6.11 -45.05 0.84
C ALA A 317 6.76 -46.11 -0.07
N ALA A 318 8.01 -45.91 -0.48
CA ALA A 318 8.75 -46.86 -1.30
C ALA A 318 9.09 -48.14 -0.54
N VAL A 319 9.52 -48.04 0.73
CA VAL A 319 9.85 -49.19 1.58
C VAL A 319 8.60 -50.03 1.89
N VAL A 320 7.46 -49.40 2.20
CA VAL A 320 6.16 -50.09 2.34
C VAL A 320 5.77 -50.79 1.05
N GLN A 321 5.92 -50.14 -0.11
CA GLN A 321 5.62 -50.76 -1.42
C GLN A 321 6.60 -51.89 -1.79
N GLN A 322 7.78 -51.96 -1.18
CA GLN A 322 8.73 -53.06 -1.33
C GLN A 322 8.38 -54.24 -0.42
N LEU A 323 8.08 -53.98 0.87
CA LEU A 323 7.78 -55.00 1.88
C LEU A 323 6.43 -55.70 1.69
N SER A 324 5.49 -55.05 0.99
CA SER A 324 4.17 -55.58 0.63
C SER A 324 4.19 -56.53 -0.59
N LYS A 325 5.27 -56.59 -1.37
CA LYS A 325 5.36 -57.42 -2.60
C LYS A 325 5.86 -58.86 -2.37
N GLU A 326 5.69 -59.38 -1.14
CA GLU A 326 5.90 -60.79 -0.70
C GLU A 326 7.23 -61.51 -1.02
N ARG A 327 8.21 -60.89 -1.70
CA ARG A 327 9.53 -61.49 -1.97
C ARG A 327 10.68 -60.56 -1.63
N VAL A 328 11.15 -60.67 -0.39
CA VAL A 328 12.27 -59.89 0.14
C VAL A 328 13.51 -60.78 0.28
N LEU A 329 14.67 -60.32 -0.21
CA LEU A 329 15.95 -61.04 -0.02
C LEU A 329 16.30 -61.24 1.47
N VAL A 330 17.02 -62.32 1.77
CA VAL A 330 17.23 -62.86 3.12
C VAL A 330 18.74 -62.99 3.40
N PRO A 331 19.22 -62.71 4.63
CA PRO A 331 18.47 -62.19 5.78
C PRO A 331 18.14 -60.70 5.63
N SER A 332 17.13 -60.23 6.36
CA SER A 332 16.82 -58.80 6.48
C SER A 332 16.61 -58.42 7.94
N ALA A 333 17.42 -57.48 8.44
CA ALA A 333 17.18 -56.81 9.71
C ALA A 333 16.02 -55.81 9.56
N LEU A 334 15.08 -55.85 10.50
CA LEU A 334 13.91 -54.98 10.61
C LEU A 334 13.80 -54.51 12.07
N ARG A 335 13.91 -53.20 12.32
CA ARG A 335 13.73 -52.64 13.67
C ARG A 335 12.33 -52.09 13.85
N PHE A 336 11.61 -52.57 14.85
CA PHE A 336 10.24 -52.20 15.18
C PHE A 336 10.15 -51.43 16.48
N ARG A 337 9.11 -50.61 16.63
CA ARG A 337 8.60 -50.11 17.91
C ARG A 337 7.21 -50.68 18.15
N ARG A 338 6.99 -51.23 19.35
CA ARG A 338 5.68 -51.80 19.71
C ARG A 338 4.66 -50.70 20.04
N ALA A 339 3.45 -50.84 19.51
CA ALA A 339 2.30 -50.07 19.98
C ALA A 339 1.83 -50.61 21.33
N SER A 340 1.47 -49.71 22.25
CA SER A 340 1.07 -50.07 23.61
C SER A 340 -0.44 -50.37 23.68
N ASP A 341 -0.82 -51.63 23.48
CA ASP A 341 -2.22 -52.07 23.60
C ASP A 341 -2.74 -51.96 25.05
N SER A 342 -3.96 -51.43 25.18
CA SER A 342 -4.67 -51.26 26.45
C SER A 342 -5.90 -52.18 26.56
N HIS A 343 -6.17 -52.65 27.78
CA HIS A 343 -7.33 -53.46 28.22
C HIS A 343 -7.37 -54.96 27.89
N THR A 344 -7.23 -55.77 28.94
CA THR A 344 -8.13 -56.90 29.23
C THR A 344 -8.09 -57.20 30.74
N SER A 345 -9.12 -57.86 31.29
CA SER A 345 -9.34 -57.90 32.75
C SER A 345 -10.00 -59.19 33.23
N GLN A 346 -9.55 -59.75 34.37
CA GLN A 346 -10.43 -60.27 35.45
C GLN A 346 -9.64 -60.82 36.67
N GLN A 347 -10.12 -60.44 37.87
CA GLN A 347 -10.24 -61.19 39.15
C GLN A 347 -9.18 -62.28 39.46
N SER A 348 -8.45 -62.23 40.59
CA SER A 348 -8.93 -62.63 41.93
C SER A 348 -7.72 -62.76 42.91
N THR A 349 -7.76 -62.78 44.26
CA THR A 349 -8.82 -62.59 45.28
C THR A 349 -8.23 -62.31 46.69
N LEU A 350 -9.06 -61.79 47.62
CA LEU A 350 -9.06 -62.00 49.09
C LEU A 350 -7.89 -61.49 50.00
N LYS A 351 -8.23 -60.45 50.79
CA LYS A 351 -8.03 -60.29 52.26
C LYS A 351 -6.62 -60.22 52.88
N SER A 352 -6.33 -59.45 53.93
CA SER A 352 -6.84 -58.15 54.47
C SER A 352 -6.23 -57.92 55.86
N ASN A 353 -5.62 -56.75 56.13
CA ASN A 353 -5.59 -56.01 57.41
C ASN A 353 -4.63 -54.81 57.29
N GLY A 354 -4.92 -53.66 57.94
CA GLY A 354 -3.89 -52.61 58.18
C GLY A 354 -4.01 -51.25 57.46
N VAL A 355 -5.23 -50.79 57.14
CA VAL A 355 -5.74 -49.41 57.38
C VAL A 355 -4.72 -48.31 57.79
N PRO A 356 -4.74 -47.07 57.21
CA PRO A 356 -5.15 -46.65 55.86
C PRO A 356 -4.27 -45.51 55.23
N SER A 357 -4.29 -45.35 53.90
CA SER A 357 -4.21 -44.02 53.26
C SER A 357 -4.78 -44.11 51.85
N THR A 358 -5.81 -43.31 51.54
CA THR A 358 -6.57 -43.42 50.29
C THR A 358 -6.85 -42.05 49.69
N VAL A 359 -6.04 -41.67 48.71
CA VAL A 359 -6.48 -40.78 47.62
C VAL A 359 -7.15 -41.67 46.57
N PRO A 360 -8.44 -41.47 46.23
CA PRO A 360 -9.07 -42.16 45.11
C PRO A 360 -8.77 -41.44 43.80
N THR A 361 -8.24 -42.18 42.82
CA THR A 361 -8.07 -41.73 41.43
C THR A 361 -9.39 -41.70 40.67
N ALA A 362 -9.58 -40.71 39.79
CA ALA A 362 -10.46 -40.80 38.64
C ALA A 362 -9.64 -40.51 37.36
N SER A 363 -10.03 -41.13 36.23
CA SER A 363 -9.26 -41.15 34.96
C SER A 363 -9.92 -40.27 33.87
N PRO A 364 -9.18 -39.85 32.82
CA PRO A 364 -9.55 -38.72 31.97
C PRO A 364 -10.45 -39.07 30.76
N PRO A 365 -11.07 -38.04 30.12
CA PRO A 365 -11.65 -38.12 28.77
C PRO A 365 -10.57 -37.98 27.67
N ARG A 366 -11.00 -37.86 26.41
CA ARG A 366 -10.17 -37.80 25.18
C ARG A 366 -10.32 -36.47 24.45
N ASP A 367 -9.38 -36.17 23.56
CA ASP A 367 -9.51 -35.14 22.52
C ASP A 367 -10.66 -35.42 21.54
N GLY A 368 -11.33 -34.37 21.06
CA GLY A 368 -12.32 -34.42 19.99
C GLY A 368 -13.27 -33.22 19.97
N ASP A 369 -13.06 -32.32 19.00
CA ASP A 369 -13.88 -31.15 18.63
C ASP A 369 -14.18 -30.07 19.69
N GLY A 370 -14.41 -28.85 19.19
CA GLY A 370 -14.64 -27.64 19.99
C GLY A 370 -16.10 -27.45 20.42
N ASP A 371 -16.69 -28.44 21.09
CA ASP A 371 -18.08 -28.36 21.58
C ASP A 371 -18.16 -28.54 23.10
N ILE A 372 -18.38 -27.43 23.82
CA ILE A 372 -18.32 -27.38 25.30
C ILE A 372 -19.66 -27.86 25.89
N VAL A 373 -19.85 -29.18 25.92
CA VAL A 373 -21.04 -29.81 26.54
C VAL A 373 -20.95 -29.72 28.08
N MET A 374 -21.61 -28.71 28.61
CA MET A 374 -21.79 -28.47 30.05
C MET A 374 -22.47 -29.67 30.74
N THR A 375 -21.99 -30.06 31.93
CA THR A 375 -22.70 -31.01 32.81
C THR A 375 -22.91 -30.41 34.19
N SER A 376 -24.17 -30.35 34.62
CA SER A 376 -24.58 -29.74 35.90
C SER A 376 -24.27 -30.64 37.09
N ALA A 377 -23.69 -30.07 38.15
CA ALA A 377 -23.47 -30.73 39.43
C ALA A 377 -24.12 -29.93 40.58
N ASP A 378 -24.91 -30.61 41.41
CA ASP A 378 -25.58 -30.01 42.57
C ASP A 378 -24.65 -29.79 43.77
N GLY A 379 -24.94 -28.75 44.58
CA GLY A 379 -24.93 -28.87 46.04
C GLY A 379 -23.59 -28.76 46.80
N GLU A 380 -23.22 -27.52 47.14
CA GLU A 380 -22.70 -27.12 48.47
C GLU A 380 -21.67 -28.02 49.20
N ALA A 381 -20.39 -28.03 48.76
CA ALA A 381 -19.27 -28.51 49.61
C ALA A 381 -17.86 -27.93 49.32
N ALA A 382 -17.59 -27.36 48.14
CA ALA A 382 -16.23 -27.22 47.60
C ALA A 382 -15.56 -25.83 47.81
N ALA A 383 -15.42 -25.37 49.05
CA ALA A 383 -14.94 -23.99 49.33
C ALA A 383 -13.40 -23.80 49.42
N LYS A 384 -12.59 -24.86 49.54
CA LYS A 384 -11.16 -24.77 49.93
C LYS A 384 -10.17 -25.73 49.22
N THR A 385 -10.46 -26.16 48.00
CA THR A 385 -9.45 -26.73 47.09
C THR A 385 -8.98 -25.65 46.11
N PRO A 386 -7.67 -25.54 45.82
CA PRO A 386 -7.21 -24.68 44.74
C PRO A 386 -7.76 -25.19 43.41
N VAL A 387 -8.35 -24.30 42.62
CA VAL A 387 -8.90 -24.62 41.29
C VAL A 387 -7.83 -24.26 40.26
N GLN A 388 -7.60 -25.14 39.28
CA GLN A 388 -6.69 -24.85 38.18
C GLN A 388 -7.37 -23.87 37.19
N PRO A 389 -6.72 -22.78 36.78
CA PRO A 389 -7.25 -21.88 35.76
C PRO A 389 -7.21 -22.55 34.38
N LYS A 390 -8.25 -22.33 33.57
CA LYS A 390 -8.35 -22.77 32.17
C LYS A 390 -8.30 -21.60 31.18
N TYR A 391 -8.51 -20.38 31.66
CA TYR A 391 -8.43 -19.13 30.89
C TYR A 391 -7.91 -17.97 31.76
N GLY A 392 -7.47 -16.91 31.09
CA GLY A 392 -6.80 -15.77 31.72
C GLY A 392 -5.28 -15.94 31.77
N LEU A 393 -4.61 -14.83 32.09
CA LEU A 393 -3.16 -14.67 32.01
C LEU A 393 -2.39 -15.66 32.90
N GLN A 394 -3.02 -16.13 33.98
CA GLN A 394 -2.44 -17.09 34.92
C GLN A 394 -2.10 -18.44 34.27
N VAL A 395 -2.85 -18.84 33.25
CA VAL A 395 -2.55 -20.06 32.46
C VAL A 395 -1.25 -19.88 31.70
N LEU A 396 -1.05 -18.69 31.12
CA LEU A 396 0.18 -18.33 30.40
C LEU A 396 1.38 -18.25 31.36
N CYS A 397 1.22 -17.68 32.56
CA CYS A 397 2.26 -17.70 33.60
C CYS A 397 2.65 -19.14 33.97
N GLN A 398 1.67 -19.98 34.34
CA GLN A 398 1.91 -21.37 34.76
C GLN A 398 2.54 -22.21 33.65
N ALA A 399 2.17 -21.98 32.39
CA ALA A 399 2.78 -22.65 31.25
C ALA A 399 4.25 -22.22 31.03
N VAL A 400 4.58 -20.93 31.18
CA VAL A 400 5.98 -20.44 31.07
C VAL A 400 6.83 -20.91 32.25
N GLU A 401 6.30 -20.92 33.47
CA GLU A 401 6.94 -21.52 34.66
C GLU A 401 7.22 -23.02 34.42
N SER A 402 6.23 -23.75 33.91
CA SER A 402 6.38 -25.19 33.56
C SER A 402 7.39 -25.43 32.42
N MET A 403 7.48 -24.52 31.45
CA MET A 403 8.54 -24.57 30.44
C MET A 403 9.91 -24.35 31.05
N GLN A 404 10.05 -23.40 31.97
CA GLN A 404 11.33 -23.08 32.61
C GLN A 404 11.86 -24.29 33.40
N ASP A 405 11.01 -24.96 34.17
CA ASP A 405 11.35 -26.22 34.87
C ASP A 405 11.70 -27.36 33.90
N ALA A 406 10.94 -27.53 32.81
CA ALA A 406 11.17 -28.59 31.82
C ALA A 406 12.45 -28.39 30.97
N VAL A 407 12.95 -27.17 30.87
CA VAL A 407 14.08 -26.75 30.02
C VAL A 407 15.40 -26.58 30.81
N ALA A 408 15.35 -26.62 32.15
CA ALA A 408 16.46 -26.25 33.03
C ALA A 408 17.73 -27.12 32.94
N GLY A 409 18.60 -26.80 31.97
CA GLY A 409 20.03 -27.11 32.01
C GLY A 409 20.83 -26.10 32.85
N PRO A 410 22.18 -26.21 32.92
CA PRO A 410 23.03 -25.29 33.69
C PRO A 410 23.14 -23.87 33.12
N SER A 411 22.40 -23.54 32.06
CA SER A 411 22.25 -22.20 31.49
C SER A 411 20.76 -21.82 31.56
N ALA A 412 20.41 -20.79 32.32
CA ALA A 412 19.04 -20.32 32.42
C ALA A 412 18.59 -19.68 31.10
N VAL A 413 17.42 -20.11 30.58
CA VAL A 413 16.78 -19.49 29.40
C VAL A 413 16.00 -18.26 29.85
N GLU A 414 16.08 -17.18 29.06
CA GLU A 414 15.35 -15.94 29.34
C GLU A 414 13.83 -16.15 29.27
N PHE A 415 13.10 -15.57 30.25
CA PHE A 415 11.65 -15.65 30.35
C PHE A 415 10.94 -15.33 29.01
N LYS A 416 11.35 -14.24 28.36
CA LYS A 416 10.78 -13.80 27.07
C LYS A 416 10.93 -14.83 25.95
N VAL A 417 12.02 -15.60 25.91
CA VAL A 417 12.21 -16.64 24.88
C VAL A 417 11.20 -17.77 25.07
N LEU A 418 10.89 -18.14 26.32
CA LEU A 418 9.84 -19.12 26.64
C LEU A 418 8.44 -18.59 26.25
N VAL A 419 8.15 -17.30 26.49
CA VAL A 419 6.92 -16.63 26.06
C VAL A 419 6.79 -16.65 24.53
N ASP A 420 7.81 -16.17 23.80
CA ASP A 420 7.79 -16.12 22.33
C ASP A 420 7.63 -17.53 21.73
N LEU A 421 8.27 -18.56 22.30
CA LEU A 421 8.10 -19.97 21.89
C LEU A 421 6.68 -20.48 22.14
N LEU A 422 6.07 -20.15 23.28
CA LEU A 422 4.73 -20.61 23.64
C LEU A 422 3.64 -19.95 22.79
N LEU A 423 3.76 -18.65 22.51
CA LEU A 423 2.88 -17.91 21.60
C LEU A 423 2.95 -18.46 20.16
N ASN A 424 4.17 -18.71 19.67
CA ASN A 424 4.39 -19.33 18.35
C ASN A 424 3.90 -20.79 18.30
N SER A 425 3.93 -21.50 19.42
CA SER A 425 3.43 -22.87 19.57
C SER A 425 1.93 -22.96 19.85
N GLU A 426 1.17 -21.89 19.59
CA GLU A 426 -0.29 -21.84 19.75
C GLU A 426 -0.73 -22.17 21.19
N PHE A 427 0.06 -21.72 22.17
CA PHE A 427 -0.14 -21.94 23.62
C PHE A 427 -0.04 -23.42 24.06
N SER A 428 0.35 -24.34 23.17
CA SER A 428 0.61 -25.74 23.52
C SER A 428 1.98 -25.87 24.18
N LEU A 429 1.98 -26.19 25.48
CA LEU A 429 3.18 -26.47 26.29
C LEU A 429 4.04 -27.59 25.66
N ASP A 430 3.43 -28.72 25.30
CA ASP A 430 4.14 -29.85 24.69
C ASP A 430 4.80 -29.46 23.36
N ARG A 431 4.12 -28.67 22.52
CA ARG A 431 4.68 -28.17 21.26
C ARG A 431 5.82 -27.18 21.52
N ALA A 432 5.68 -26.27 22.48
CA ALA A 432 6.71 -25.29 22.82
C ALA A 432 7.99 -25.95 23.37
N VAL A 433 7.85 -26.89 24.31
CA VAL A 433 8.97 -27.66 24.85
C VAL A 433 9.59 -28.57 23.79
N ASN A 434 8.77 -29.26 22.97
CA ASN A 434 9.29 -30.10 21.90
C ASN A 434 9.99 -29.29 20.80
N THR A 435 9.49 -28.11 20.42
CA THR A 435 10.17 -27.17 19.51
C THR A 435 11.51 -26.73 20.10
N PHE A 436 11.56 -26.32 21.37
CA PHE A 436 12.82 -25.96 22.05
C PHE A 436 13.84 -27.12 22.06
N LEU A 437 13.37 -28.36 22.27
CA LEU A 437 14.25 -29.54 22.39
C LEU A 437 14.63 -30.18 21.04
N THR A 438 13.92 -29.89 19.95
CA THR A 438 14.15 -30.52 18.63
C THR A 438 14.61 -29.57 17.53
N GLU A 439 14.36 -28.26 17.66
CA GLU A 439 14.85 -27.26 16.73
C GLU A 439 15.90 -26.34 17.38
N ASP A 440 17.04 -26.16 16.71
CA ASP A 440 18.04 -25.09 17.02
C ASP A 440 17.45 -23.66 16.74
N ARG A 441 16.11 -23.53 16.59
CA ARG A 441 15.36 -22.33 16.17
C ARG A 441 14.93 -21.44 17.33
N ILE A 442 15.91 -20.80 17.95
CA ILE A 442 15.65 -19.51 18.62
C ILE A 442 15.07 -18.53 17.59
N VAL A 443 14.12 -17.69 17.99
CA VAL A 443 13.47 -16.71 17.11
C VAL A 443 14.49 -15.69 16.57
N SER A 444 14.31 -15.24 15.32
CA SER A 444 15.13 -14.17 14.72
C SER A 444 15.15 -12.94 15.62
N ASP A 445 16.35 -12.51 16.01
CA ASP A 445 16.58 -11.37 16.91
C ASP A 445 17.87 -10.65 16.52
N PHE A 446 17.85 -9.31 16.62
CA PHE A 446 18.99 -8.42 16.38
C PHE A 446 19.66 -7.94 17.68
N ARG A 447 19.07 -8.24 18.85
CA ARG A 447 19.64 -7.94 20.17
C ARG A 447 20.70 -8.98 20.57
N GLY A 448 21.44 -8.67 21.64
CA GLY A 448 22.36 -9.61 22.30
C GLY A 448 23.57 -10.05 21.46
N VAL A 449 23.76 -9.49 20.26
CA VAL A 449 24.86 -9.92 19.39
C VAL A 449 26.19 -9.45 19.94
N ILE A 450 27.10 -10.41 20.08
CA ILE A 450 28.35 -10.32 20.83
C ILE A 450 29.23 -9.10 20.46
N GLY A 451 29.76 -8.43 21.48
CA GLY A 451 30.91 -7.53 21.39
C GLY A 451 30.64 -6.03 21.14
N PHE A 452 29.41 -5.55 21.36
CA PHE A 452 29.05 -4.16 21.06
C PHE A 452 29.81 -3.08 21.87
N ASP A 453 29.93 -3.24 23.19
CA ASP A 453 30.41 -2.20 24.12
C ASP A 453 31.93 -1.98 24.10
N TRP A 454 32.53 -1.72 22.93
CA TRP A 454 33.94 -1.39 22.84
C TRP A 454 34.25 -0.03 23.51
N ASP A 455 34.79 -0.07 24.72
CA ASP A 455 35.54 1.04 25.31
C ASP A 455 37.01 0.95 24.87
N PRO A 456 37.54 1.93 24.11
CA PRO A 456 38.95 1.93 23.71
C PRO A 456 39.91 2.24 24.87
N GLU A 457 39.44 2.80 25.99
CA GLU A 457 40.24 3.02 27.19
C GLU A 457 40.31 1.76 28.08
N GLN A 458 39.25 0.94 28.10
CA GLN A 458 39.21 -0.36 28.78
C GLN A 458 38.84 -1.55 27.87
N PRO A 459 39.64 -1.89 26.83
CA PRO A 459 39.35 -2.94 25.86
C PRO A 459 39.55 -4.39 26.39
N ILE A 460 39.39 -4.59 27.70
CA ILE A 460 39.59 -5.86 28.42
C ILE A 460 38.30 -6.30 29.13
N SER A 461 37.41 -5.38 29.52
CA SER A 461 36.20 -5.68 30.28
C SER A 461 35.01 -6.13 29.43
N THR A 462 34.91 -5.68 28.18
CA THR A 462 33.68 -5.81 27.36
C THR A 462 33.79 -6.76 26.16
N VAL A 463 34.88 -7.55 26.08
CA VAL A 463 35.10 -8.47 24.95
C VAL A 463 35.31 -9.91 25.42
N MET A 464 34.23 -10.56 25.87
CA MET A 464 34.02 -12.02 25.87
C MET A 464 35.12 -12.94 26.46
N GLY A 465 36.03 -12.45 27.28
CA GLY A 465 37.27 -13.20 27.61
C GLY A 465 38.16 -13.48 26.39
N ALA A 466 37.92 -12.79 25.28
CA ALA A 466 38.65 -12.92 24.03
C ALA A 466 40.10 -12.45 24.17
N ASN A 467 40.94 -12.87 23.22
CA ASN A 467 42.33 -12.43 23.19
C ASN A 467 42.41 -10.92 22.93
N LYS A 468 43.30 -10.23 23.67
CA LYS A 468 43.57 -8.80 23.55
C LYS A 468 43.63 -8.34 22.08
N PRO A 469 43.04 -7.18 21.73
CA PRO A 469 43.03 -6.68 20.36
C PRO A 469 44.46 -6.56 19.83
N TYR A 470 44.65 -6.93 18.56
CA TYR A 470 45.94 -6.93 17.90
C TYR A 470 45.90 -6.09 16.62
N ALA A 471 47.01 -5.43 16.31
CA ALA A 471 47.15 -4.63 15.10
C ALA A 471 47.83 -5.43 13.99
N ALA A 472 47.36 -5.26 12.74
CA ALA A 472 47.97 -5.83 11.55
C ALA A 472 48.15 -4.73 10.48
N SER A 473 49.39 -4.49 10.06
CA SER A 473 49.74 -3.47 9.07
C SER A 473 49.91 -4.09 7.68
N ILE A 474 48.98 -3.81 6.77
CA ILE A 474 48.99 -4.34 5.40
C ILE A 474 49.45 -3.26 4.40
N PRO A 475 50.59 -3.45 3.69
CA PRO A 475 51.06 -2.51 2.69
C PRO A 475 50.18 -2.51 1.42
N ALA A 476 50.41 -1.53 0.53
CA ALA A 476 49.68 -1.43 -0.73
C ALA A 476 49.77 -2.72 -1.57
N GLY A 477 48.63 -3.21 -2.04
CA GLY A 477 48.47 -4.47 -2.75
C GLY A 477 47.19 -5.21 -2.35
N PRO A 478 46.95 -6.43 -2.86
CA PRO A 478 45.82 -7.26 -2.47
C PRO A 478 45.99 -7.75 -1.02
N LEU A 479 44.94 -7.60 -0.20
CA LEU A 479 44.95 -7.96 1.22
C LEU A 479 45.39 -9.42 1.47
N GLY A 480 44.89 -10.35 0.65
CA GLY A 480 45.14 -11.78 0.84
C GLY A 480 44.37 -12.39 2.02
N LEU A 481 43.23 -11.81 2.38
CA LEU A 481 42.24 -12.35 3.32
C LEU A 481 40.84 -12.29 2.68
N THR A 482 39.93 -13.10 3.18
CA THR A 482 38.51 -13.12 2.81
C THR A 482 37.68 -12.85 4.06
N VAL A 483 36.75 -11.90 3.97
CA VAL A 483 35.78 -11.56 5.03
C VAL A 483 34.38 -11.99 4.62
N GLU A 484 33.52 -12.22 5.62
CA GLU A 484 32.09 -12.49 5.45
C GLU A 484 31.29 -11.54 6.36
N ASN A 485 30.07 -11.20 5.93
CA ASN A 485 29.09 -10.53 6.77
C ASN A 485 28.54 -11.52 7.80
N ILE A 486 28.80 -11.29 9.09
CA ILE A 486 28.24 -12.09 10.17
C ILE A 486 27.49 -11.16 11.14
N LEU A 487 26.22 -10.89 10.86
CA LEU A 487 25.40 -9.90 11.59
C LEU A 487 26.06 -8.52 11.57
N GLU A 488 26.25 -8.02 10.35
CA GLU A 488 27.01 -6.81 9.95
C GLU A 488 28.48 -6.72 10.40
N ARG A 489 28.97 -7.69 11.18
CA ARG A 489 30.38 -7.77 11.57
C ARG A 489 31.22 -8.28 10.40
N THR A 490 32.27 -7.53 10.09
CA THR A 490 33.28 -7.90 9.09
C THR A 490 34.27 -8.89 9.71
N ILE A 491 34.04 -10.19 9.55
CA ILE A 491 34.88 -11.25 10.18
C ILE A 491 35.71 -11.98 9.13
N VAL A 492 37.00 -12.15 9.40
CA VAL A 492 37.98 -12.85 8.55
C VAL A 492 37.73 -14.36 8.61
N VAL A 493 37.30 -14.93 7.49
CA VAL A 493 36.98 -16.37 7.36
C VAL A 493 38.17 -17.15 6.79
N ASP A 494 38.85 -16.59 5.79
CA ASP A 494 40.01 -17.23 5.15
C ASP A 494 41.19 -16.27 4.93
N ILE A 495 42.39 -16.84 4.80
CA ILE A 495 43.66 -16.14 4.64
C ILE A 495 44.51 -16.90 3.62
N LYS A 496 44.90 -16.20 2.55
CA LYS A 496 45.72 -16.77 1.48
C LYS A 496 47.16 -16.93 1.96
N SER A 497 47.67 -18.16 1.92
CA SER A 497 49.07 -18.42 2.27
C SER A 497 50.04 -17.73 1.30
N GLY A 498 51.15 -17.21 1.82
CA GLY A 498 52.04 -16.24 1.17
C GLY A 498 51.46 -14.82 1.07
N GLY A 499 50.23 -14.58 1.54
CA GLY A 499 49.50 -13.33 1.38
C GLY A 499 50.08 -12.15 2.15
N ALA A 500 49.50 -10.95 1.97
CA ALA A 500 49.87 -9.79 2.77
C ALA A 500 49.30 -9.90 4.21
N ALA A 501 48.07 -10.40 4.36
CA ALA A 501 47.43 -10.69 5.64
C ALA A 501 48.19 -11.72 6.50
N GLU A 502 48.63 -12.84 5.92
CA GLU A 502 49.42 -13.85 6.65
C GLU A 502 50.76 -13.26 7.12
N ARG A 503 51.45 -12.49 6.26
CA ARG A 503 52.68 -11.76 6.64
C ARG A 503 52.45 -10.64 7.65
N ALA A 504 51.23 -10.12 7.75
CA ALA A 504 50.80 -9.17 8.77
C ALA A 504 50.23 -9.84 10.03
N ASN A 505 50.34 -11.18 10.15
CA ASN A 505 49.88 -11.99 11.29
C ASN A 505 48.37 -11.88 11.59
N VAL A 506 47.56 -11.65 10.55
CA VAL A 506 46.09 -11.77 10.63
C VAL A 506 45.72 -13.24 10.86
N LYS A 507 44.65 -13.48 11.62
CA LYS A 507 44.17 -14.82 12.01
C LYS A 507 42.72 -15.03 11.57
N ARG A 508 42.34 -16.27 11.23
CA ARG A 508 40.93 -16.64 10.97
C ARG A 508 40.07 -16.40 12.22
N SER A 509 38.76 -16.22 12.02
CA SER A 509 37.78 -15.79 13.03
C SER A 509 38.14 -14.48 13.73
N SER A 510 38.89 -13.59 13.06
CA SER A 510 39.13 -12.24 13.59
C SER A 510 38.09 -11.26 13.07
N TRP A 511 37.41 -10.56 13.98
CA TRP A 511 36.53 -9.43 13.66
C TRP A 511 37.37 -8.16 13.45
N LEU A 512 37.12 -7.45 12.34
CA LEU A 512 37.67 -6.14 12.06
C LEU A 512 36.85 -5.06 12.77
N VAL A 513 37.56 -4.24 13.55
CA VAL A 513 36.97 -3.39 14.60
C VAL A 513 37.52 -1.96 14.58
N GLY A 514 38.72 -1.76 14.04
CA GLY A 514 39.25 -0.44 13.69
C GLY A 514 40.10 -0.46 12.42
N LEU A 515 40.17 0.68 11.73
CA LEU A 515 40.86 0.87 10.46
C LEU A 515 41.55 2.23 10.44
N ASN A 516 42.86 2.27 10.22
CA ASN A 516 43.69 3.49 10.15
C ASN A 516 43.60 4.44 11.36
N GLY A 517 43.06 3.96 12.50
CA GLY A 517 42.83 4.74 13.73
C GLY A 517 41.36 5.01 14.01
N GLU A 518 40.47 4.85 13.02
CA GLU A 518 39.03 5.02 13.17
C GLU A 518 38.35 3.72 13.63
N ARG A 519 37.26 3.84 14.39
CA ARG A 519 36.44 2.72 14.88
C ARG A 519 35.44 2.31 13.80
N VAL A 520 35.45 1.06 13.34
CA VAL A 520 34.49 0.59 12.31
C VAL A 520 33.31 -0.21 12.87
N THR A 521 33.25 -0.48 14.18
CA THR A 521 32.16 -1.28 14.80
C THR A 521 30.76 -0.64 14.76
N HIS A 522 30.63 0.60 14.29
CA HIS A 522 29.36 1.30 14.12
C HIS A 522 28.89 1.34 12.64
N LEU A 523 29.71 0.80 11.73
CA LEU A 523 29.47 0.72 10.30
C LEU A 523 28.89 -0.64 9.93
N THR A 524 28.08 -0.70 8.87
CA THR A 524 27.66 -1.99 8.29
C THR A 524 28.85 -2.72 7.67
N HIS A 525 28.68 -4.00 7.32
CA HIS A 525 29.70 -4.75 6.60
C HIS A 525 30.07 -4.07 5.27
N LYS A 526 29.06 -3.56 4.56
CA LYS A 526 29.22 -2.90 3.24
C LYS A 526 29.93 -1.55 3.35
N GLU A 527 29.66 -0.78 4.40
CA GLU A 527 30.39 0.45 4.71
C GLU A 527 31.83 0.18 5.10
N THR A 528 32.05 -0.84 5.95
CA THR A 528 33.39 -1.28 6.35
C THR A 528 34.23 -1.69 5.14
N LEU A 529 33.66 -2.42 4.17
CA LEU A 529 34.33 -2.75 2.91
C LEU A 529 34.69 -1.51 2.08
N ARG A 530 33.75 -0.57 1.88
CA ARG A 530 33.99 0.70 1.17
C ARG A 530 35.10 1.54 1.82
N LEU A 531 35.17 1.54 3.15
CA LEU A 531 36.25 2.21 3.89
C LEU A 531 37.60 1.50 3.69
N ILE A 532 37.65 0.16 3.70
CA ILE A 532 38.85 -0.62 3.35
C ILE A 532 39.30 -0.34 1.91
N GLU A 533 38.39 -0.16 0.96
CA GLU A 533 38.70 0.13 -0.44
C GLU A 533 39.29 1.54 -0.61
N THR A 534 38.70 2.54 0.04
CA THR A 534 39.07 3.97 -0.12
C THR A 534 40.20 4.45 0.79
N ALA A 535 40.43 3.82 1.95
CA ALA A 535 41.39 4.30 2.95
C ALA A 535 42.85 4.33 2.45
N SER A 536 43.62 5.29 2.97
CA SER A 536 45.05 5.44 2.66
C SER A 536 45.87 4.19 3.03
N ARG A 537 46.90 3.89 2.24
CA ARG A 537 47.81 2.75 2.44
C ARG A 537 49.13 3.21 3.08
N PRO A 538 49.79 2.42 3.96
CA PRO A 538 49.41 1.08 4.42
C PRO A 538 48.18 1.08 5.33
N LEU A 539 47.35 0.04 5.23
CA LEU A 539 46.21 -0.14 6.12
C LEU A 539 46.69 -0.59 7.49
N GLN A 540 46.23 0.09 8.54
CA GLN A 540 46.39 -0.34 9.92
C GLN A 540 45.08 -0.95 10.40
N LEU A 541 44.98 -2.28 10.35
CA LEU A 541 43.83 -3.00 10.87
C LEU A 541 43.96 -3.17 12.38
N GLN A 542 42.89 -2.91 13.13
CA GLN A 542 42.73 -3.41 14.50
C GLN A 542 41.74 -4.59 14.46
N LEU A 543 42.12 -5.70 15.09
CA LEU A 543 41.45 -6.99 14.97
C LEU A 543 41.29 -7.65 16.35
N VAL A 544 40.16 -8.32 16.57
CA VAL A 544 39.91 -9.18 17.75
C VAL A 544 39.62 -10.60 17.30
N ILE A 545 40.23 -11.59 17.95
CA ILE A 545 39.97 -13.01 17.68
C ILE A 545 38.70 -13.42 18.43
N VAL A 546 37.64 -13.75 17.70
CA VAL A 546 36.40 -14.29 18.28
C VAL A 546 36.65 -15.74 18.76
N PRO A 547 36.30 -16.09 20.01
CA PRO A 547 36.36 -17.47 20.51
C PRO A 547 35.61 -18.48 19.62
N PRO A 548 36.08 -19.74 19.48
CA PRO A 548 35.51 -20.69 18.53
C PRO A 548 34.02 -20.99 18.72
N ASP A 549 33.56 -21.10 19.97
CA ASP A 549 32.18 -21.42 20.31
C ASP A 549 31.23 -20.25 20.05
N GLU A 550 31.68 -19.01 20.32
CA GLU A 550 30.98 -17.77 19.97
C GLU A 550 30.92 -17.55 18.47
N TYR A 551 32.02 -17.80 17.75
CA TYR A 551 32.03 -17.75 16.28
C TYR A 551 31.05 -18.77 15.69
N LYS A 552 30.92 -19.95 16.30
CA LYS A 552 29.90 -20.96 15.93
C LYS A 552 28.48 -20.48 16.23
N ALA A 553 28.25 -19.79 17.35
CA ALA A 553 26.95 -19.20 17.71
C ALA A 553 26.56 -18.06 16.73
N LEU A 554 27.46 -17.12 16.47
CA LEU A 554 27.23 -16.03 15.51
C LEU A 554 26.93 -16.54 14.09
N ARG A 555 27.59 -17.61 13.64
CA ARG A 555 27.28 -18.24 12.34
C ARG A 555 25.95 -18.98 12.31
N ARG A 556 25.44 -19.47 13.46
CA ARG A 556 24.08 -20.01 13.57
C ARG A 556 23.07 -18.86 13.43
N GLN A 557 23.17 -17.82 14.27
CA GLN A 557 22.26 -16.67 14.25
C GLN A 557 22.24 -15.94 12.90
N LEU A 558 23.40 -15.78 12.23
CA LEU A 558 23.50 -15.32 10.84
C LEU A 558 22.64 -16.16 9.87
N SER A 559 22.65 -17.48 10.03
CA SER A 559 21.90 -18.39 9.15
C SER A 559 20.38 -18.27 9.37
N MET A 560 19.96 -17.78 10.53
CA MET A 560 18.56 -17.54 10.87
C MET A 560 18.14 -16.18 10.28
N ASN A 561 18.83 -15.11 10.67
CA ASN A 561 18.48 -13.73 10.31
C ASN A 561 18.67 -13.38 8.82
N ILE A 562 19.34 -14.22 8.02
CA ILE A 562 19.70 -13.91 6.61
C ILE A 562 19.40 -15.04 5.59
N ARG A 563 19.31 -16.34 5.94
CA ARG A 563 19.30 -17.43 4.92
C ARG A 563 17.95 -18.10 4.58
N GLN A 564 16.80 -17.60 5.02
CA GLN A 564 15.50 -18.28 4.82
C GLN A 564 14.91 -18.22 3.38
N GLN A 565 15.45 -17.37 2.50
CA GLN A 565 14.89 -16.99 1.18
C GLN A 565 14.67 -18.12 0.13
N LYS A 566 14.93 -19.40 0.42
CA LYS A 566 14.76 -20.53 -0.53
C LYS A 566 14.14 -21.83 0.00
N THR A 567 13.69 -21.88 1.25
CA THR A 567 13.13 -23.14 1.83
C THR A 567 11.82 -22.99 2.57
N GLU A 568 11.35 -21.78 2.83
CA GLU A 568 10.02 -21.58 3.40
C GLU A 568 8.96 -21.66 2.30
N ARG A 569 7.83 -22.29 2.59
CA ARG A 569 6.72 -22.35 1.64
C ARG A 569 6.07 -20.96 1.54
N PRO A 570 5.63 -20.51 0.35
CA PRO A 570 4.81 -19.30 0.24
C PRO A 570 3.60 -19.39 1.18
N ILE A 571 3.29 -18.28 1.86
CA ILE A 571 2.10 -18.23 2.73
C ILE A 571 0.86 -18.43 1.85
N PRO A 572 -0.05 -19.36 2.21
CA PRO A 572 -1.24 -19.64 1.41
C PRO A 572 -2.04 -18.38 1.10
N GLU A 573 -2.57 -18.29 -0.12
CA GLU A 573 -3.38 -17.14 -0.55
C GLU A 573 -4.56 -16.88 0.39
N GLN A 574 -5.21 -17.93 0.90
CA GLN A 574 -6.27 -17.82 1.90
C GLN A 574 -5.81 -17.12 3.19
N ASP A 575 -4.57 -17.28 3.61
CA ASP A 575 -4.00 -16.69 4.82
C ASP A 575 -3.51 -15.24 4.60
N ARG A 576 -3.35 -14.82 3.34
CA ARG A 576 -3.06 -13.43 2.92
C ARG A 576 -4.34 -12.63 2.62
N MET A 577 -5.35 -13.28 2.04
CA MET A 577 -6.59 -12.67 1.55
C MET A 577 -7.79 -12.83 2.50
N SER A 578 -7.61 -13.40 3.69
CA SER A 578 -8.68 -13.52 4.69
C SER A 578 -8.15 -13.39 6.12
N PHE A 579 -9.05 -13.06 7.05
CA PHE A 579 -8.72 -12.89 8.47
C PHE A 579 -8.50 -14.21 9.24
N ARG A 580 -8.22 -15.34 8.56
CA ARG A 580 -8.05 -16.66 9.20
C ARG A 580 -6.88 -16.72 10.19
N VAL A 581 -5.74 -16.11 9.86
CA VAL A 581 -4.58 -16.06 10.76
C VAL A 581 -4.89 -15.19 11.98
N PHE A 582 -5.48 -14.01 11.75
CA PHE A 582 -5.96 -13.13 12.81
C PHE A 582 -6.97 -13.85 13.73
N GLN A 583 -7.99 -14.51 13.17
CA GLN A 583 -9.01 -15.28 13.87
C GLN A 583 -8.39 -16.29 14.85
N LEU A 584 -7.41 -17.07 14.41
CA LEU A 584 -6.71 -18.03 15.27
C LEU A 584 -6.01 -17.32 16.45
N LYS A 585 -5.30 -16.21 16.17
CA LYS A 585 -4.54 -15.47 17.18
C LYS A 585 -5.43 -14.65 18.13
N ILE A 586 -6.49 -14.01 17.66
CA ILE A 586 -7.42 -13.28 18.53
C ILE A 586 -8.25 -14.23 19.40
N HIS A 587 -8.61 -15.44 18.91
CA HIS A 587 -9.27 -16.45 19.74
C HIS A 587 -8.36 -16.90 20.90
N GLN A 588 -7.06 -17.13 20.63
CA GLN A 588 -6.04 -17.39 21.66
C GLN A 588 -5.84 -16.20 22.62
N GLY A 589 -5.86 -14.96 22.10
CA GLY A 589 -5.84 -13.73 22.89
C GLY A 589 -7.04 -13.61 23.83
N VAL A 590 -8.26 -13.85 23.33
CA VAL A 590 -9.51 -13.81 24.11
C VAL A 590 -9.57 -14.92 25.17
N LEU A 591 -8.92 -16.06 24.97
CA LEU A 591 -8.71 -17.05 26.04
C LEU A 591 -7.70 -16.57 27.09
N SER A 592 -6.64 -15.87 26.67
CA SER A 592 -5.56 -15.39 27.55
C SER A 592 -5.90 -14.10 28.30
N PHE A 593 -6.82 -13.27 27.80
CA PHE A 593 -7.12 -11.96 28.40
C PHE A 593 -7.75 -12.09 29.81
N PRO A 594 -7.38 -11.23 30.77
CA PRO A 594 -8.07 -11.11 32.05
C PRO A 594 -9.56 -10.74 31.86
N LYS A 595 -10.43 -11.23 32.76
CA LYS A 595 -11.89 -10.98 32.74
C LYS A 595 -12.28 -9.51 32.51
N LEU A 596 -11.56 -8.57 33.13
CA LEU A 596 -11.75 -7.13 32.95
C LEU A 596 -11.52 -6.69 31.49
N VAL A 597 -10.42 -7.15 30.89
CA VAL A 597 -10.07 -6.86 29.48
C VAL A 597 -11.08 -7.51 28.53
N THR A 598 -11.49 -8.75 28.79
CA THR A 598 -12.52 -9.45 28.01
C THR A 598 -13.86 -8.72 28.04
N LYS A 599 -14.30 -8.24 29.22
CA LYS A 599 -15.52 -7.42 29.37
C LYS A 599 -15.40 -6.08 28.64
N ALA A 600 -14.24 -5.41 28.73
CA ALA A 600 -14.01 -4.16 28.02
C ALA A 600 -14.00 -4.32 26.50
N LEU A 601 -13.41 -5.41 25.96
CA LEU A 601 -13.45 -5.71 24.52
C LEU A 601 -14.88 -5.97 24.04
N PHE A 602 -15.65 -6.75 24.80
CA PHE A 602 -17.07 -7.01 24.51
C PHE A 602 -17.88 -5.71 24.51
N GLN A 603 -17.71 -4.85 25.53
CA GLN A 603 -18.39 -3.56 25.59
C GLN A 603 -17.98 -2.62 24.47
N TYR A 604 -16.68 -2.53 24.14
CA TYR A 604 -16.16 -1.71 23.05
C TYR A 604 -16.80 -2.10 21.71
N LEU A 605 -16.74 -3.39 21.35
CA LEU A 605 -17.34 -3.90 20.11
C LEU A 605 -18.88 -3.80 20.10
N SER A 606 -19.53 -3.75 21.27
CA SER A 606 -20.99 -3.57 21.39
C SER A 606 -21.47 -2.12 21.27
N THR A 607 -20.57 -1.12 21.26
CA THR A 607 -20.93 0.27 20.91
C THR A 607 -20.83 0.48 19.40
N GLU A 608 -21.43 1.55 18.89
CA GLU A 608 -21.19 2.07 17.53
C GLU A 608 -20.08 3.15 17.51
N GLU A 609 -19.47 3.50 18.66
CA GLU A 609 -18.41 4.51 18.72
C GLU A 609 -17.14 4.02 17.99
N TYR A 610 -16.61 4.86 17.09
CA TYR A 610 -15.39 4.62 16.33
C TYR A 610 -14.25 5.49 16.90
N HIS A 611 -13.16 4.85 17.33
CA HIS A 611 -11.99 5.55 17.88
C HIS A 611 -10.72 5.12 17.12
N PRO A 612 -10.26 5.92 16.13
CA PRO A 612 -9.09 5.55 15.34
C PRO A 612 -7.84 5.47 16.23
N PRO A 613 -6.85 4.62 15.91
CA PRO A 613 -5.54 4.69 16.54
C PRO A 613 -4.88 5.99 16.10
N THR A 614 -4.52 6.86 17.05
CA THR A 614 -4.00 8.19 16.77
C THR A 614 -2.80 8.52 17.63
N VAL A 615 -1.84 9.22 17.05
CA VAL A 615 -0.66 9.76 17.76
C VAL A 615 -0.93 11.14 18.36
N ASP A 616 -2.16 11.67 18.25
CA ASP A 616 -2.58 12.92 18.90
C ASP A 616 -2.68 12.74 20.44
N PRO A 617 -1.84 13.42 21.24
CA PRO A 617 -1.87 13.32 22.69
C PRO A 617 -3.11 13.95 23.34
N GLN A 618 -3.92 14.70 22.58
CA GLN A 618 -5.17 15.31 23.07
C GLN A 618 -6.38 14.37 22.96
N TYR A 619 -6.28 13.27 22.20
CA TYR A 619 -7.39 12.36 21.99
C TYR A 619 -7.70 11.55 23.28
N PRO A 620 -8.95 11.54 23.78
CA PRO A 620 -9.29 10.83 25.01
C PRO A 620 -9.25 9.31 24.80
N ASN A 621 -8.49 8.59 25.61
CA ASN A 621 -8.39 7.13 25.50
C ASN A 621 -9.75 6.49 25.88
N PRO A 622 -10.43 5.78 24.96
CA PRO A 622 -11.79 5.27 25.17
C PRO A 622 -11.85 4.22 26.29
N LEU A 623 -10.75 3.51 26.56
CA LEU A 623 -10.70 2.47 27.58
C LEU A 623 -10.75 3.02 29.01
N GLU A 624 -10.55 4.33 29.21
CA GLU A 624 -10.68 4.97 30.53
C GLU A 624 -12.11 5.02 31.04
N ARG A 625 -13.10 4.79 30.17
CA ARG A 625 -14.51 4.58 30.54
C ARG A 625 -14.84 3.11 30.87
N LEU A 626 -14.09 2.17 30.28
CA LEU A 626 -14.41 0.72 30.28
C LEU A 626 -13.60 -0.09 31.30
N LEU A 627 -12.46 0.43 31.74
CA LEU A 627 -11.51 -0.25 32.61
C LEU A 627 -11.15 0.62 33.83
N PRO A 628 -10.75 0.02 34.98
CA PRO A 628 -10.40 0.78 36.16
C PRO A 628 -9.29 1.82 35.95
N ALA A 629 -9.30 2.86 36.78
CA ALA A 629 -8.15 3.76 36.92
C ALA A 629 -6.90 2.96 37.34
N ASN A 630 -5.71 3.42 36.95
CA ASN A 630 -4.45 2.70 37.15
C ASN A 630 -4.24 2.23 38.61
N GLU A 631 -4.69 3.05 39.57
CA GLU A 631 -4.55 2.74 41.01
C GLU A 631 -5.42 1.56 41.48
N ALA A 632 -6.56 1.33 40.84
CA ALA A 632 -7.47 0.24 41.15
C ALA A 632 -7.29 -0.98 40.24
N TRP A 633 -6.62 -0.83 39.09
CA TRP A 633 -6.51 -1.90 38.09
C TRP A 633 -5.81 -3.15 38.63
N ASP A 634 -4.59 -3.04 39.18
CA ASP A 634 -3.82 -4.23 39.58
C ASP A 634 -4.49 -4.97 40.76
N ALA A 635 -5.12 -4.24 41.68
CA ALA A 635 -5.93 -4.80 42.76
C ALA A 635 -7.19 -5.52 42.22
N ALA A 636 -7.95 -4.90 41.32
CA ALA A 636 -9.13 -5.52 40.70
C ALA A 636 -8.74 -6.70 39.79
N LEU A 637 -7.56 -6.68 39.19
CA LEU A 637 -7.00 -7.82 38.47
C LEU A 637 -6.74 -8.98 39.44
N LEU A 638 -5.99 -8.74 40.52
CA LEU A 638 -5.70 -9.73 41.56
C LEU A 638 -6.96 -10.32 42.21
N GLU A 639 -7.97 -9.52 42.53
CA GLU A 639 -9.24 -9.98 43.08
C GLU A 639 -9.93 -11.01 42.15
N ASN A 640 -9.87 -10.79 40.83
CA ASN A 640 -10.38 -11.75 39.84
C ASN A 640 -9.50 -13.00 39.69
N ILE A 641 -8.20 -12.94 40.06
CA ILE A 641 -7.32 -14.10 40.14
C ILE A 641 -7.62 -14.95 41.38
N GLU A 642 -7.83 -14.33 42.55
CA GLU A 642 -8.03 -15.06 43.82
C GLU A 642 -9.42 -15.67 43.95
N THR A 643 -10.45 -14.98 43.44
CA THR A 643 -11.83 -15.44 43.50
C THR A 643 -12.07 -16.66 42.60
N MET A 644 -11.64 -16.64 41.34
CA MET A 644 -11.86 -17.71 40.34
C MET A 644 -13.32 -18.20 40.26
N GLU A 645 -14.28 -17.30 40.38
CA GLU A 645 -15.72 -17.64 40.48
C GLU A 645 -16.22 -18.50 39.30
N GLU A 646 -15.77 -18.16 38.10
CA GLU A 646 -16.15 -18.82 36.84
C GLU A 646 -15.68 -20.28 36.80
N GLU A 647 -14.45 -20.55 37.28
CA GLU A 647 -13.93 -21.93 37.37
C GLU A 647 -14.59 -22.75 38.49
N ARG A 648 -15.03 -22.09 39.58
CA ARG A 648 -15.83 -22.74 40.63
C ARG A 648 -17.25 -23.05 40.18
N ALA A 649 -17.82 -22.22 39.31
CA ALA A 649 -19.11 -22.47 38.66
C ALA A 649 -19.03 -23.48 37.51
N GLY A 650 -17.85 -23.66 36.93
CA GLY A 650 -17.63 -24.49 35.74
C GLY A 650 -18.04 -23.81 34.42
N GLU A 651 -18.40 -22.52 34.45
CA GLU A 651 -18.85 -21.77 33.28
C GLU A 651 -17.89 -20.63 32.93
N MET A 652 -17.59 -20.43 31.64
CA MET A 652 -16.93 -19.21 31.16
C MET A 652 -17.91 -18.02 31.22
N CYS A 653 -17.43 -16.82 31.58
CA CYS A 653 -18.25 -15.60 31.48
C CYS A 653 -18.87 -15.40 30.08
N ALA A 654 -20.08 -14.84 30.06
CA ALA A 654 -20.88 -14.67 28.85
C ALA A 654 -20.16 -13.80 27.81
N GLU A 655 -19.43 -12.78 28.25
CA GLU A 655 -18.66 -11.88 27.39
C GLU A 655 -17.51 -12.63 26.68
N ARG A 656 -16.84 -13.57 27.35
CA ARG A 656 -15.79 -14.39 26.74
C ARG A 656 -16.39 -15.35 25.70
N ARG A 657 -17.49 -16.02 26.03
CA ARG A 657 -18.19 -16.92 25.09
C ARG A 657 -18.71 -16.18 23.86
N PHE A 658 -19.29 -14.99 24.05
CA PHE A 658 -19.73 -14.15 22.93
C PHE A 658 -18.57 -13.77 22.00
N LEU A 659 -17.44 -13.31 22.56
CA LEU A 659 -16.28 -12.91 21.76
C LEU A 659 -15.66 -14.09 20.99
N LEU A 660 -15.55 -15.27 21.60
CA LEU A 660 -15.05 -16.46 20.91
C LEU A 660 -15.97 -16.87 19.75
N ASN A 661 -17.29 -16.82 19.95
CA ASN A 661 -18.26 -17.09 18.88
C ASN A 661 -18.20 -16.03 17.76
N LEU A 662 -18.14 -14.73 18.10
CA LEU A 662 -18.01 -13.62 17.16
C LEU A 662 -16.78 -13.77 16.26
N PHE A 663 -15.63 -14.12 16.85
CA PHE A 663 -14.42 -14.36 16.08
C PHE A 663 -14.47 -15.69 15.31
N ALA A 664 -15.20 -16.71 15.78
CA ALA A 664 -15.40 -17.96 15.04
C ALA A 664 -16.24 -17.76 13.76
N SER A 665 -17.28 -16.93 13.80
CA SER A 665 -18.14 -16.60 12.64
C SER A 665 -17.70 -15.35 11.87
N ILE A 666 -16.45 -14.89 12.02
CA ILE A 666 -16.00 -13.59 11.46
C ILE A 666 -16.11 -13.51 9.93
N HIS A 667 -15.98 -14.64 9.23
CA HIS A 667 -16.09 -14.73 7.77
C HIS A 667 -17.54 -14.82 7.26
N ASP A 668 -18.53 -14.97 8.15
CA ASP A 668 -19.95 -15.14 7.81
C ASP A 668 -20.72 -13.80 7.70
N TYR A 669 -20.05 -12.67 7.98
CA TYR A 669 -20.59 -11.31 7.87
C TYR A 669 -20.47 -10.75 6.44
N ASP A 670 -21.34 -9.80 6.08
CA ASP A 670 -21.38 -9.19 4.74
C ASP A 670 -20.06 -8.48 4.35
N ASP A 671 -19.39 -7.87 5.33
CA ASP A 671 -18.07 -7.23 5.19
C ASP A 671 -16.90 -8.22 5.38
N LYS A 672 -17.19 -9.52 5.43
CA LYS A 672 -16.27 -10.61 5.81
C LYS A 672 -15.56 -10.37 7.16
N GLY A 673 -16.20 -9.57 8.02
CA GLY A 673 -15.74 -9.20 9.35
C GLY A 673 -14.72 -8.05 9.40
N GLU A 674 -14.45 -7.36 8.29
CA GLU A 674 -13.44 -6.29 8.22
C GLU A 674 -13.63 -5.19 9.29
N SER A 675 -14.87 -4.73 9.51
CA SER A 675 -15.21 -3.76 10.56
C SER A 675 -14.90 -4.32 11.96
N THR A 676 -15.23 -5.59 12.20
CA THR A 676 -14.91 -6.28 13.47
C THR A 676 -13.39 -6.39 13.69
N VAL A 677 -12.61 -6.64 12.63
CA VAL A 677 -11.14 -6.63 12.69
C VAL A 677 -10.63 -5.22 13.00
N ILE A 678 -11.03 -4.19 12.23
CA ILE A 678 -10.61 -2.80 12.40
C ILE A 678 -10.89 -2.31 13.83
N ARG A 679 -12.10 -2.54 14.35
CA ARG A 679 -12.47 -2.13 15.72
C ARG A 679 -11.74 -2.95 16.80
N THR A 680 -11.40 -4.21 16.52
CA THR A 680 -10.54 -4.99 17.42
C THR A 680 -9.11 -4.45 17.43
N ILE A 681 -8.54 -4.06 16.28
CA ILE A 681 -7.21 -3.44 16.20
C ILE A 681 -7.17 -2.13 16.99
N GLN A 682 -8.21 -1.29 16.88
CA GLN A 682 -8.35 -0.07 17.69
C GLN A 682 -8.28 -0.37 19.18
N PHE A 683 -9.12 -1.31 19.65
CA PHE A 683 -9.12 -1.74 21.05
C PHE A 683 -7.74 -2.27 21.50
N LEU A 684 -7.10 -3.12 20.68
CA LEU A 684 -5.78 -3.67 20.96
C LEU A 684 -4.70 -2.59 21.06
N GLY A 685 -4.72 -1.58 20.19
CA GLY A 685 -3.80 -0.43 20.27
C GLY A 685 -3.96 0.36 21.56
N TRP A 686 -5.21 0.71 21.93
CA TRP A 686 -5.48 1.43 23.18
C TRP A 686 -5.16 0.57 24.43
N LEU A 687 -5.37 -0.75 24.34
CA LEU A 687 -5.01 -1.70 25.40
C LEU A 687 -3.49 -1.81 25.55
N ALA A 688 -2.73 -1.83 24.45
CA ALA A 688 -1.28 -1.87 24.46
C ALA A 688 -0.69 -0.64 25.17
N VAL A 689 -1.16 0.56 24.81
CA VAL A 689 -0.80 1.83 25.48
C VAL A 689 -1.18 1.80 26.97
N ARG A 690 -2.32 1.21 27.34
CA ARG A 690 -2.73 1.08 28.74
C ARG A 690 -1.87 0.08 29.51
N ALA A 691 -1.48 -1.03 28.88
CA ALA A 691 -0.60 -2.04 29.47
C ALA A 691 0.83 -1.50 29.71
N ALA A 692 1.41 -0.80 28.73
CA ALA A 692 2.71 -0.13 28.86
C ALA A 692 2.72 0.88 30.03
N ARG A 693 1.69 1.75 30.10
CA ARG A 693 1.51 2.69 31.23
C ARG A 693 1.33 1.98 32.58
N MET A 694 0.65 0.83 32.62
CA MET A 694 0.49 0.05 33.84
C MET A 694 1.80 -0.62 34.30
N GLN A 695 2.61 -1.13 33.37
CA GLN A 695 3.92 -1.70 33.66
C GLN A 695 4.82 -0.66 34.34
N GLN A 696 4.97 0.53 33.73
CA GLN A 696 5.72 1.67 34.28
C GLN A 696 5.20 2.08 35.67
N TYR A 697 3.87 2.15 35.85
CA TYR A 697 3.24 2.51 37.11
C TYR A 697 3.54 1.50 38.23
N VAL A 698 3.48 0.18 37.94
CA VAL A 698 3.82 -0.89 38.90
C VAL A 698 5.32 -0.81 39.27
N GLU A 699 6.19 -0.63 38.29
CA GLU A 699 7.64 -0.46 38.51
C GLU A 699 7.95 0.78 39.36
N SER A 700 7.18 1.86 39.23
CA SER A 700 7.41 3.11 39.97
C SER A 700 7.00 3.09 41.45
N LYS A 701 6.10 2.19 41.89
CA LYS A 701 5.48 2.25 43.23
C LYS A 701 6.19 1.45 44.33
N GLU A 702 7.09 0.51 44.01
CA GLU A 702 7.74 -0.33 45.02
C GLU A 702 9.27 -0.44 44.88
N PRO A 703 10.06 0.21 45.78
CA PRO A 703 11.50 -0.01 45.88
C PRO A 703 11.92 -1.12 46.88
N ASP A 704 11.07 -1.48 47.85
CA ASP A 704 11.44 -2.23 49.08
C ASP A 704 10.75 -3.62 49.25
N SER A 705 10.15 -4.19 48.21
CA SER A 705 9.48 -5.51 48.28
C SER A 705 10.40 -6.69 47.92
N ASN A 706 10.03 -7.91 48.37
CA ASN A 706 10.80 -9.14 48.12
C ASN A 706 10.95 -9.41 46.62
N VAL A 707 12.16 -9.85 46.22
CA VAL A 707 12.57 -10.03 44.82
C VAL A 707 11.63 -10.95 44.03
N ASP A 708 11.16 -12.04 44.63
CA ASP A 708 10.31 -13.03 43.95
C ASP A 708 8.90 -12.50 43.63
N ASP A 709 8.27 -11.77 44.56
CA ASP A 709 6.96 -11.13 44.36
C ASP A 709 7.06 -10.00 43.31
N ARG A 710 8.15 -9.23 43.36
CA ARG A 710 8.48 -8.21 42.36
C ARG A 710 8.58 -8.79 40.93
N SER A 711 9.09 -10.01 40.80
CA SER A 711 9.17 -10.76 39.54
C SER A 711 7.78 -11.14 39.02
N CYS A 712 6.97 -11.83 39.82
CA CYS A 712 5.65 -12.32 39.39
C CYS A 712 4.67 -11.20 39.00
N ARG A 713 4.79 -9.99 39.57
CA ARG A 713 3.94 -8.84 39.18
C ARG A 713 4.40 -8.18 37.88
N ARG A 714 5.71 -7.99 37.66
CA ARG A 714 6.24 -7.30 36.47
C ARG A 714 5.82 -8.00 35.18
N HIS A 715 6.01 -9.32 35.14
CA HIS A 715 5.71 -10.13 33.96
C HIS A 715 4.23 -10.09 33.55
N ARG A 716 3.28 -9.69 34.41
CA ARG A 716 1.84 -9.65 34.03
C ARG A 716 1.55 -8.68 32.89
N TYR A 717 2.09 -7.46 32.97
CA TYR A 717 1.83 -6.45 31.95
C TYR A 717 2.66 -6.69 30.69
N GLU A 718 3.88 -7.21 30.84
CA GLU A 718 4.73 -7.69 29.75
C GLU A 718 4.07 -8.85 28.97
N LEU A 719 3.52 -9.86 29.65
CA LEU A 719 2.78 -10.97 29.03
C LEU A 719 1.52 -10.51 28.31
N LEU A 720 0.74 -9.61 28.93
CA LEU A 720 -0.45 -9.04 28.28
C LEU A 720 -0.06 -8.27 27.00
N LEU A 721 1.04 -7.51 27.06
CA LEU A 721 1.55 -6.76 25.92
C LEU A 721 2.11 -7.67 24.82
N ALA A 722 2.79 -8.77 25.19
CA ALA A 722 3.25 -9.80 24.26
C ALA A 722 2.08 -10.50 23.55
N VAL A 723 0.98 -10.82 24.27
CA VAL A 723 -0.24 -11.37 23.65
C VAL A 723 -0.87 -10.36 22.67
N VAL A 724 -0.93 -9.07 23.02
CA VAL A 724 -1.46 -8.03 22.13
C VAL A 724 -0.58 -7.84 20.90
N LEU A 725 0.74 -7.76 21.08
CA LEU A 725 1.72 -7.71 19.99
C LEU A 725 1.63 -8.92 19.07
N HIS A 726 1.43 -10.13 19.61
CA HIS A 726 1.30 -11.35 18.81
C HIS A 726 0.08 -11.33 17.88
N VAL A 727 -1.04 -10.75 18.32
CA VAL A 727 -2.21 -10.54 17.46
C VAL A 727 -1.95 -9.45 16.43
N LEU A 728 -1.37 -8.31 16.83
CA LEU A 728 -1.05 -7.20 15.91
C LEU A 728 -0.02 -7.60 14.84
N GLU A 729 1.04 -8.33 15.22
CA GLU A 729 2.06 -8.86 14.30
C GLU A 729 1.43 -9.81 13.27
N SER A 730 0.46 -10.65 13.67
CA SER A 730 -0.20 -11.60 12.77
C SER A 730 -0.97 -10.94 11.62
N LEU A 731 -1.44 -9.70 11.80
CA LEU A 731 -2.12 -8.92 10.77
C LEU A 731 -1.16 -8.39 9.69
N SER A 732 0.14 -8.33 9.97
CA SER A 732 1.16 -7.83 9.02
C SER A 732 1.21 -8.62 7.71
N ILE A 733 0.76 -9.88 7.73
CA ILE A 733 0.73 -10.79 6.58
C ILE A 733 -0.44 -10.49 5.61
N ILE A 734 -1.50 -9.82 6.08
CA ILE A 734 -2.77 -9.69 5.37
C ILE A 734 -2.68 -8.58 4.30
N GLU A 735 -3.22 -8.85 3.12
CA GLU A 735 -3.16 -7.98 1.93
C GLU A 735 -4.39 -7.04 1.83
N ASN A 736 -4.84 -6.49 2.97
CA ASN A 736 -5.89 -5.49 3.06
C ASN A 736 -5.33 -4.16 3.60
N HIS A 737 -5.38 -3.10 2.78
CA HIS A 737 -4.83 -1.79 3.12
C HIS A 737 -5.49 -1.11 4.34
N ALA A 738 -6.81 -1.17 4.47
CA ALA A 738 -7.54 -0.49 5.54
C ALA A 738 -7.20 -1.07 6.92
N THR A 739 -7.09 -2.40 7.04
CA THR A 739 -6.61 -3.05 8.27
C THR A 739 -5.13 -2.79 8.52
N TRP A 740 -4.31 -2.71 7.47
CA TRP A 740 -2.87 -2.47 7.57
C TRP A 740 -2.54 -1.08 8.14
N ASP A 741 -3.17 -0.02 7.64
CA ASP A 741 -2.96 1.36 8.15
C ASP A 741 -3.38 1.50 9.62
N VAL A 742 -4.51 0.88 10.00
CA VAL A 742 -5.01 0.89 11.38
C VAL A 742 -4.06 0.10 12.31
N MET A 743 -3.54 -1.05 11.86
CA MET A 743 -2.56 -1.84 12.61
C MET A 743 -1.21 -1.11 12.78
N VAL A 744 -0.69 -0.51 11.71
CA VAL A 744 0.56 0.26 11.76
C VAL A 744 0.41 1.46 12.69
N ASN A 745 -0.71 2.19 12.64
CA ASN A 745 -0.93 3.31 13.56
C ASN A 745 -1.14 2.84 15.01
N ALA A 746 -1.74 1.66 15.26
CA ALA A 746 -1.79 1.07 16.59
C ALA A 746 -0.39 0.72 17.13
N LEU A 747 0.52 0.21 16.30
CA LEU A 747 1.93 -0.02 16.67
C LEU A 747 2.68 1.30 16.92
N LYS A 748 2.41 2.36 16.16
CA LYS A 748 2.97 3.71 16.43
C LYS A 748 2.52 4.27 17.78
N MET A 749 1.25 4.11 18.16
CA MET A 749 0.77 4.50 19.50
C MET A 749 1.52 3.75 20.60
N LEU A 750 1.75 2.44 20.40
CA LEU A 750 2.49 1.61 21.35
C LEU A 750 3.94 2.07 21.51
N ILE A 751 4.68 2.27 20.41
CA ILE A 751 6.08 2.74 20.46
C ILE A 751 6.20 4.02 21.29
N LEU A 752 5.34 5.03 21.02
CA LEU A 752 5.30 6.29 21.77
C LEU A 752 4.86 6.18 23.25
N SER A 753 4.50 4.98 23.71
CA SER A 753 4.09 4.71 25.10
C SER A 753 5.08 3.85 25.88
N LEU A 754 6.14 3.34 25.25
CA LEU A 754 7.17 2.49 25.85
C LEU A 754 8.45 3.29 26.17
N PRO A 755 9.24 2.89 27.19
CA PRO A 755 10.61 3.38 27.37
C PRO A 755 11.59 2.73 26.36
N ASP A 756 12.76 3.37 26.13
CA ASP A 756 13.83 2.89 25.24
C ASP A 756 14.10 1.38 25.39
N GLU A 757 14.20 0.90 26.64
CA GLU A 757 14.50 -0.50 26.93
C GLU A 757 13.42 -1.47 26.43
N ASP A 758 12.15 -1.10 26.49
CA ASP A 758 11.05 -1.99 26.13
C ASP A 758 10.71 -1.88 24.64
N VAL A 759 10.99 -0.72 24.02
CA VAL A 759 11.07 -0.61 22.55
C VAL A 759 12.12 -1.58 22.02
N ASP A 760 13.32 -1.61 22.61
CA ASP A 760 14.35 -2.59 22.26
C ASP A 760 13.85 -4.03 22.48
N LYS A 761 13.43 -4.40 23.72
CA LYS A 761 13.01 -5.77 24.06
C LYS A 761 11.88 -6.32 23.17
N LEU A 762 10.91 -5.49 22.79
CA LEU A 762 9.66 -5.94 22.16
C LEU A 762 9.65 -5.74 20.63
N LEU A 763 10.05 -4.58 20.13
CA LEU A 763 9.90 -4.23 18.71
C LEU A 763 11.07 -4.76 17.87
N VAL A 764 12.28 -4.81 18.41
CA VAL A 764 13.47 -5.27 17.66
C VAL A 764 13.36 -6.75 17.23
N PRO A 765 12.91 -7.70 18.07
CA PRO A 765 12.66 -9.07 17.64
C PRO A 765 11.50 -9.18 16.63
N MET A 766 10.47 -8.34 16.76
CA MET A 766 9.37 -8.27 15.79
C MET A 766 9.88 -7.83 14.42
N PHE A 767 10.76 -6.82 14.37
CA PHE A 767 11.40 -6.38 13.13
C PHE A 767 12.31 -7.47 12.55
N ALA A 768 13.07 -8.17 13.40
CA ALA A 768 13.94 -9.27 12.99
C ALA A 768 13.18 -10.47 12.42
N ARG A 769 11.96 -10.76 12.90
CA ARG A 769 11.03 -11.73 12.29
C ARG A 769 10.42 -11.20 10.99
N LEU A 770 9.75 -10.05 11.04
CA LEU A 770 8.97 -9.53 9.92
C LEU A 770 9.84 -9.24 8.69
N SER A 771 11.08 -8.79 8.87
CA SER A 771 12.00 -8.48 7.77
C SER A 771 12.49 -9.70 6.96
N VAL A 772 12.38 -10.92 7.50
CA VAL A 772 12.71 -12.18 6.79
C VAL A 772 11.47 -12.96 6.34
N SER A 773 10.26 -12.45 6.59
CA SER A 773 9.00 -13.09 6.21
C SER A 773 8.88 -13.31 4.70
N SER A 774 8.25 -14.41 4.29
CA SER A 774 7.91 -14.66 2.88
C SER A 774 6.75 -13.79 2.36
N SER A 775 6.04 -13.05 3.22
CA SER A 775 5.06 -12.04 2.78
C SER A 775 5.72 -10.66 2.54
N PRO A 776 5.49 -10.01 1.38
CA PRO A 776 5.88 -8.62 1.15
C PRO A 776 5.20 -7.63 2.11
N THR A 777 3.92 -7.80 2.44
CA THR A 777 3.21 -6.88 3.37
C THR A 777 3.79 -6.94 4.77
N ALA A 778 4.18 -8.14 5.23
CA ALA A 778 4.83 -8.32 6.51
C ALA A 778 6.19 -7.59 6.57
N ARG A 779 6.96 -7.64 5.46
CA ARG A 779 8.24 -6.93 5.32
C ARG A 779 8.10 -5.41 5.26
N ILE A 780 6.95 -4.86 4.83
CA ILE A 780 6.74 -3.40 4.79
C ILE A 780 6.54 -2.81 6.21
N VAL A 781 5.98 -3.57 7.16
CA VAL A 781 5.71 -3.09 8.54
C VAL A 781 6.95 -2.57 9.28
N PRO A 782 8.07 -3.32 9.42
CA PRO A 782 9.25 -2.80 10.11
C PRO A 782 9.87 -1.59 9.41
N VAL A 783 9.72 -1.46 8.08
CA VAL A 783 10.16 -0.28 7.33
C VAL A 783 9.33 0.95 7.70
N ALA A 784 8.00 0.81 7.75
CA ALA A 784 7.05 1.89 8.08
C ALA A 784 7.11 2.37 9.55
N LEU A 785 7.80 1.62 10.41
CA LEU A 785 7.99 1.93 11.84
C LEU A 785 9.45 2.32 12.18
N LEU A 786 10.39 2.18 11.24
CA LEU A 786 11.82 2.29 11.52
C LEU A 786 12.26 3.67 12.00
N SER A 787 11.72 4.75 11.42
CA SER A 787 12.05 6.13 11.83
C SER A 787 11.63 6.44 13.27
N MET A 788 10.68 5.69 13.84
CA MET A 788 10.27 5.84 15.24
C MET A 788 11.09 4.97 16.19
N VAL A 789 11.51 3.77 15.78
CA VAL A 789 12.29 2.84 16.64
C VAL A 789 13.80 3.15 16.63
N TYR A 790 14.34 3.72 15.54
CA TYR A 790 15.78 3.96 15.37
C TYR A 790 16.43 4.91 16.40
N PRO A 791 15.75 5.98 16.90
CA PRO A 791 16.28 6.82 17.98
C PRO A 791 16.44 6.07 19.32
N ASP A 792 15.49 5.20 19.64
CA ASP A 792 15.37 4.59 20.98
C ASP A 792 16.40 3.46 21.18
N VAL A 793 16.59 2.64 20.14
CA VAL A 793 17.57 1.53 20.17
C VAL A 793 19.01 2.04 20.15
N ARG A 794 19.94 1.23 20.67
CA ARG A 794 21.38 1.59 20.75
C ARG A 794 22.28 0.55 20.07
N GLY A 795 23.59 0.77 20.12
CA GLY A 795 24.36 0.87 18.86
C GLY A 795 24.40 -0.34 17.92
N ASP A 796 24.65 -1.58 18.36
CA ASP A 796 24.71 -2.69 17.39
C ASP A 796 23.34 -3.00 16.78
N VAL A 797 22.24 -2.83 17.54
CA VAL A 797 20.88 -2.92 16.99
C VAL A 797 20.68 -1.87 15.91
N ARG A 798 21.21 -0.64 16.06
CA ARG A 798 21.21 0.34 14.95
C ARG A 798 21.96 -0.20 13.72
N VAL A 799 23.12 -0.84 13.88
CA VAL A 799 23.85 -1.44 12.74
C VAL A 799 23.03 -2.58 12.10
N GLN A 800 22.42 -3.47 12.89
CA GLN A 800 21.56 -4.54 12.38
C GLN A 800 20.33 -3.99 11.64
N LEU A 801 19.68 -2.94 12.15
CA LEU A 801 18.55 -2.28 11.50
C LEU A 801 18.95 -1.58 10.20
N ARG A 802 20.17 -1.01 10.12
CA ARG A 802 20.70 -0.49 8.85
C ARG A 802 21.00 -1.63 7.87
N GLY A 803 21.60 -2.73 8.31
CA GLY A 803 21.81 -3.96 7.50
C GLY A 803 20.50 -4.66 7.07
N MET A 804 19.43 -4.55 7.86
CA MET A 804 18.08 -4.96 7.51
C MET A 804 17.55 -4.09 6.36
N LEU A 805 17.56 -2.76 6.52
CA LEU A 805 17.05 -1.85 5.49
C LEU A 805 17.91 -1.87 4.21
N ASP A 806 19.22 -2.05 4.32
CA ASP A 806 20.14 -2.24 3.19
C ASP A 806 19.75 -3.45 2.34
N ARG A 807 19.29 -4.56 2.97
CA ARG A 807 18.75 -5.74 2.28
C ARG A 807 17.38 -5.47 1.68
N MET A 808 16.47 -4.82 2.42
CA MET A 808 15.10 -4.50 1.95
C MET A 808 15.09 -3.49 0.80
N CYS A 809 16.12 -2.64 0.70
CA CYS A 809 16.38 -1.77 -0.44
C CYS A 809 16.79 -2.55 -1.72
N ASN A 810 17.11 -3.84 -1.59
CA ASN A 810 17.42 -4.77 -2.66
C ASN A 810 16.47 -5.99 -2.63
N ASP A 811 15.26 -5.83 -2.06
CA ASP A 811 14.27 -6.90 -1.96
C ASP A 811 13.75 -7.31 -3.34
N ASP A 812 13.41 -8.58 -3.53
CA ASP A 812 12.87 -9.09 -4.80
C ASP A 812 11.56 -8.35 -5.19
N ASN A 813 10.72 -8.01 -4.21
CA ASN A 813 9.42 -7.37 -4.44
C ASN A 813 9.53 -5.82 -4.49
N PRO A 814 9.09 -5.15 -5.57
CA PRO A 814 9.24 -3.71 -5.73
C PRO A 814 8.42 -2.88 -4.73
N LEU A 815 7.34 -3.42 -4.14
CA LEU A 815 6.56 -2.70 -3.12
C LEU A 815 7.33 -2.54 -1.81
N VAL A 816 8.21 -3.49 -1.47
CA VAL A 816 9.12 -3.40 -0.34
C VAL A 816 10.19 -2.34 -0.62
N ARG A 817 10.81 -2.35 -1.81
CA ARG A 817 11.81 -1.34 -2.21
C ARG A 817 11.22 0.08 -2.28
N ARG A 818 9.98 0.21 -2.76
CA ARG A 818 9.18 1.46 -2.73
C ARG A 818 8.95 1.94 -1.29
N ALA A 819 8.59 1.05 -0.36
CA ALA A 819 8.40 1.41 1.04
C ALA A 819 9.70 1.89 1.71
N VAL A 820 10.84 1.23 1.44
CA VAL A 820 12.16 1.71 1.89
C VAL A 820 12.42 3.12 1.36
N THR A 821 12.11 3.36 0.10
CA THR A 821 12.29 4.66 -0.56
C THR A 821 11.44 5.77 0.05
N SER A 822 10.22 5.48 0.50
CA SER A 822 9.35 6.48 1.14
C SER A 822 9.85 6.96 2.50
N VAL A 823 10.59 6.15 3.27
CA VAL A 823 11.02 6.50 4.64
C VAL A 823 12.42 7.10 4.74
N ILE A 824 13.16 7.26 3.64
CA ILE A 824 14.56 7.73 3.65
C ILE A 824 14.70 9.12 4.32
N GLY A 825 13.76 10.03 4.05
CA GLY A 825 13.76 11.38 4.62
C GLY A 825 13.50 11.38 6.13
N ASP A 826 12.50 10.62 6.59
CA ASP A 826 12.15 10.51 8.01
C ASP A 826 13.25 9.79 8.80
N LEU A 827 13.89 8.79 8.19
CA LEU A 827 15.01 8.06 8.79
C LEU A 827 16.28 8.92 8.89
N ALA A 828 16.51 9.84 7.93
CA ALA A 828 17.54 10.86 8.08
C ALA A 828 17.23 11.78 9.27
N ALA A 829 15.98 12.22 9.43
CA ALA A 829 15.56 13.04 10.57
C ALA A 829 15.74 12.31 11.91
N ALA A 830 15.42 11.02 11.98
CA ALA A 830 15.54 10.17 13.17
C ALA A 830 16.99 9.82 13.55
N GLY A 831 17.86 9.54 12.56
CA GLY A 831 19.27 9.21 12.80
C GLY A 831 20.22 10.41 12.86
N GLY A 832 19.74 11.59 12.48
CA GLY A 832 20.50 12.84 12.44
C GLY A 832 21.73 12.80 11.54
N SER A 833 22.69 13.67 11.82
CA SER A 833 23.97 13.78 11.11
C SER A 833 24.74 12.46 10.95
N SER A 834 24.53 11.48 11.84
CA SER A 834 25.26 10.20 11.81
C SER A 834 24.88 9.29 10.64
N VAL A 835 23.66 9.42 10.09
CA VAL A 835 23.16 8.56 9.00
C VAL A 835 23.13 9.25 7.64
N ALA A 836 23.48 10.53 7.56
CA ALA A 836 23.30 11.39 6.39
C ALA A 836 23.88 10.82 5.08
N SER A 837 25.11 10.29 5.10
CA SER A 837 25.70 9.69 3.89
C SER A 837 25.04 8.35 3.53
N TRP A 838 24.64 7.56 4.53
CA TRP A 838 23.95 6.29 4.31
C TRP A 838 22.56 6.49 3.70
N THR A 839 21.79 7.50 4.14
CA THR A 839 20.48 7.80 3.54
C THR A 839 20.58 8.31 2.10
N VAL A 840 21.63 9.07 1.74
CA VAL A 840 21.92 9.38 0.32
C VAL A 840 22.26 8.10 -0.47
N GLN A 841 23.05 7.19 0.08
CA GLN A 841 23.39 5.91 -0.55
C GLN A 841 22.19 4.93 -0.68
N LEU A 842 21.14 5.07 0.14
CA LEU A 842 19.86 4.37 -0.06
C LEU A 842 19.13 4.95 -1.27
N LEU A 843 18.99 6.28 -1.31
CA LEU A 843 18.29 6.99 -2.37
C LEU A 843 18.96 6.81 -3.74
N GLU A 844 20.30 6.71 -3.78
CA GLU A 844 21.09 6.39 -4.97
C GLU A 844 20.69 5.04 -5.58
N LYS A 845 20.41 4.02 -4.74
CA LYS A 845 19.88 2.73 -5.22
C LYS A 845 18.44 2.86 -5.70
N SER A 846 17.57 3.54 -4.95
CA SER A 846 16.17 3.78 -5.32
C SER A 846 16.04 4.54 -6.64
N THR A 847 17.05 5.36 -6.99
CA THR A 847 17.17 6.06 -8.27
C THR A 847 17.58 5.12 -9.41
N ALA A 848 18.42 4.12 -9.11
CA ALA A 848 18.89 3.11 -10.06
C ALA A 848 18.04 1.83 -10.06
N ASP A 849 16.85 1.84 -9.45
CA ASP A 849 15.98 0.67 -9.35
C ASP A 849 15.44 0.27 -10.73
N SER A 850 15.33 -1.04 -10.99
CA SER A 850 14.77 -1.55 -12.24
C SER A 850 13.30 -1.18 -12.42
N HIS A 851 12.53 -1.10 -11.34
CA HIS A 851 11.09 -0.86 -11.38
C HIS A 851 10.77 0.63 -11.16
N ASP A 852 10.03 1.23 -12.09
CA ASP A 852 9.84 2.68 -12.14
C ASP A 852 8.98 3.21 -10.99
N ILE A 853 8.05 2.43 -10.44
CA ILE A 853 7.32 2.78 -9.20
C ILE A 853 8.26 3.13 -8.03
N VAL A 854 9.46 2.54 -7.97
CA VAL A 854 10.46 2.87 -6.95
C VAL A 854 11.15 4.19 -7.31
N ARG A 855 11.51 4.38 -8.59
CA ARG A 855 12.13 5.62 -9.09
C ARG A 855 11.20 6.84 -8.98
N ILE A 856 9.90 6.69 -9.23
CA ILE A 856 8.86 7.72 -9.02
C ILE A 856 8.84 8.17 -7.54
N PHE A 857 8.91 7.21 -6.61
CA PHE A 857 9.00 7.52 -5.17
C PHE A 857 10.36 8.14 -4.80
N ALA A 858 11.45 7.78 -5.50
CA ALA A 858 12.77 8.37 -5.31
C ALA A 858 12.82 9.87 -5.65
N VAL A 859 12.04 10.33 -6.64
CA VAL A 859 11.89 11.78 -6.95
C VAL A 859 11.47 12.56 -5.69
N LYS A 860 10.42 12.10 -5.00
CA LYS A 860 9.94 12.71 -3.74
C LYS A 860 10.90 12.47 -2.59
N GLY A 861 11.43 11.26 -2.46
CA GLY A 861 12.45 10.92 -1.48
C GLY A 861 13.67 11.83 -1.54
N CYS A 862 14.08 12.26 -2.74
CA CYS A 862 15.18 13.20 -2.97
C CYS A 862 14.89 14.59 -2.43
N ILE A 863 13.69 15.11 -2.67
CA ILE A 863 13.25 16.43 -2.18
C ILE A 863 13.15 16.44 -0.65
N THR A 864 12.52 15.41 -0.07
CA THR A 864 12.40 15.27 1.39
C THR A 864 13.78 15.09 2.03
N LEU A 865 14.63 14.22 1.48
CA LEU A 865 16.00 14.03 2.00
C LEU A 865 16.84 15.30 1.88
N ALA A 866 16.83 16.00 0.74
CA ALA A 866 17.61 17.22 0.57
C ALA A 866 17.20 18.33 1.55
N THR A 867 15.88 18.48 1.77
CA THR A 867 15.32 19.42 2.74
C THR A 867 15.71 19.05 4.18
N THR A 868 15.58 17.77 4.53
CA THR A 868 15.96 17.24 5.86
C THR A 868 17.47 17.36 6.11
N LEU A 869 18.32 17.05 5.13
CA LEU A 869 19.78 17.17 5.24
C LEU A 869 20.24 18.61 5.48
N ARG A 870 19.64 19.60 4.78
CA ARG A 870 19.89 21.01 5.08
C ARG A 870 19.58 21.31 6.53
N ARG A 871 18.35 21.01 6.97
CA ARG A 871 17.89 21.31 8.31
C ARG A 871 18.81 20.66 9.37
N LEU A 872 19.05 19.37 9.24
CA LEU A 872 19.87 18.60 10.18
C LEU A 872 21.32 19.08 10.28
N LEU A 873 21.95 19.47 9.17
CA LEU A 873 23.36 19.90 9.18
C LEU A 873 23.52 21.32 9.67
N LEU A 874 22.60 22.24 9.33
CA LEU A 874 22.62 23.63 9.79
C LEU A 874 22.18 23.80 11.26
N GLU A 875 21.43 22.85 11.81
CA GLU A 875 21.00 22.82 13.22
C GLU A 875 21.93 21.97 14.12
N ASP A 876 23.04 21.42 13.60
CA ASP A 876 23.95 20.53 14.35
C ASP A 876 24.94 21.32 15.22
N GLU A 877 24.58 21.56 16.49
CA GLU A 877 25.41 22.25 17.49
C GLU A 877 26.84 21.69 17.67
N ASN A 878 27.10 20.46 17.18
CA ASN A 878 28.41 19.80 17.30
C ASN A 878 29.40 20.21 16.19
N LYS A 879 28.98 20.98 15.18
CA LYS A 879 29.78 21.39 14.03
C LYS A 879 29.90 22.90 13.93
N SER A 880 30.98 23.39 13.32
CA SER A 880 31.01 24.77 12.85
C SER A 880 30.14 24.93 11.60
N GLN A 881 29.63 26.15 11.38
CA GLN A 881 28.85 26.51 10.19
C GLN A 881 29.59 26.15 8.89
N GLU A 882 30.90 26.39 8.82
CA GLU A 882 31.73 26.09 7.64
C GLU A 882 31.82 24.58 7.35
N GLU A 883 31.92 23.74 8.40
CA GLU A 883 31.91 22.28 8.27
C GLU A 883 30.53 21.74 7.88
N ALA A 884 29.46 22.34 8.42
CA ALA A 884 28.08 22.01 8.07
C ALA A 884 27.77 22.32 6.58
N ASP A 885 28.10 23.53 6.14
CA ASP A 885 27.95 23.97 4.74
C ASP A 885 28.79 23.11 3.79
N GLN A 886 30.04 22.81 4.15
CA GLN A 886 30.90 21.94 3.35
C GLN A 886 30.35 20.50 3.26
N ALA A 887 29.86 19.94 4.37
CA ALA A 887 29.25 18.61 4.37
C ALA A 887 27.96 18.55 3.54
N LEU A 888 27.08 19.55 3.67
CA LEU A 888 25.84 19.66 2.91
C LEU A 888 26.13 19.76 1.41
N ARG A 889 27.08 20.62 1.02
CA ARG A 889 27.51 20.79 -0.38
C ARG A 889 28.06 19.50 -0.98
N LEU A 890 28.82 18.71 -0.23
CA LEU A 890 29.33 17.41 -0.69
C LEU A 890 28.19 16.40 -0.93
N LEU A 891 27.22 16.31 -0.03
CA LEU A 891 26.04 15.45 -0.21
C LEU A 891 25.18 15.90 -1.39
N TYR A 892 24.95 17.21 -1.55
CA TYR A 892 24.24 17.74 -2.72
C TYR A 892 24.99 17.51 -4.04
N CYS A 893 26.32 17.56 -4.05
CA CYS A 893 27.11 17.16 -5.23
C CYS A 893 26.97 15.67 -5.59
N GLN A 894 26.62 14.79 -4.65
CA GLN A 894 26.24 13.39 -4.93
C GLN A 894 24.78 13.28 -5.39
N MET A 895 23.87 14.09 -4.82
CA MET A 895 22.43 14.01 -5.11
C MET A 895 22.00 14.70 -6.42
N VAL A 896 22.68 15.76 -6.88
CA VAL A 896 22.30 16.46 -8.13
C VAL A 896 22.33 15.54 -9.36
N PRO A 897 23.38 14.72 -9.60
CA PRO A 897 23.39 13.73 -10.69
C PRO A 897 22.18 12.78 -10.70
N MET A 898 21.59 12.48 -9.54
CA MET A 898 20.39 11.65 -9.43
C MET A 898 19.14 12.38 -9.97
N VAL A 899 19.07 13.70 -9.77
CA VAL A 899 18.03 14.54 -10.38
C VAL A 899 18.17 14.54 -11.90
N ASN A 900 19.39 14.66 -12.42
CA ASN A 900 19.64 14.53 -13.86
C ASN A 900 19.06 13.21 -14.40
N THR A 901 19.33 12.08 -13.72
CA THR A 901 18.76 10.78 -14.08
C THR A 901 17.24 10.78 -14.15
N TYR A 902 16.54 11.35 -13.16
CA TYR A 902 15.07 11.41 -13.19
C TYR A 902 14.53 12.22 -14.38
N THR A 903 15.21 13.31 -14.77
CA THR A 903 14.78 14.18 -15.89
C THR A 903 14.94 13.52 -17.26
N SER A 904 15.80 12.49 -17.36
CA SER A 904 16.05 11.71 -18.58
C SER A 904 15.71 10.22 -18.41
N ASP A 905 14.81 9.89 -17.48
CA ASP A 905 14.43 8.50 -17.16
C ASP A 905 13.72 7.82 -18.36
N SER A 906 13.88 6.51 -18.50
CA SER A 906 13.18 5.73 -19.53
C SER A 906 11.66 5.76 -19.33
N SER A 907 11.19 5.68 -18.08
CA SER A 907 9.77 5.81 -17.75
C SER A 907 9.34 7.27 -17.79
N TRP A 908 8.38 7.56 -18.66
CA TRP A 908 7.76 8.88 -18.76
C TRP A 908 7.04 9.30 -17.47
N GLN A 909 6.67 8.35 -16.60
CA GLN A 909 6.05 8.64 -15.30
C GLN A 909 7.06 9.24 -14.31
N VAL A 910 8.31 8.78 -14.32
CA VAL A 910 9.41 9.37 -13.53
C VAL A 910 9.71 10.78 -14.03
N ARG A 911 9.77 10.99 -15.36
CA ARG A 911 9.96 12.31 -15.96
C ARG A 911 8.78 13.25 -15.66
N LEU A 912 7.54 12.76 -15.70
CA LEU A 912 6.34 13.51 -15.35
C LEU A 912 6.36 13.99 -13.89
N GLU A 913 6.66 13.09 -12.94
CA GLU A 913 6.69 13.46 -11.53
C GLU A 913 7.86 14.41 -11.22
N THR A 914 8.97 14.29 -11.97
CA THR A 914 10.08 15.25 -11.91
C THR A 914 9.67 16.63 -12.44
N ALA A 915 9.02 16.71 -13.60
CA ALA A 915 8.52 17.96 -14.17
C ALA A 915 7.57 18.70 -13.20
N ARG A 916 6.66 17.97 -12.55
CA ARG A 916 5.76 18.49 -11.50
C ARG A 916 6.50 19.02 -10.27
N THR A 917 7.67 18.47 -9.95
CA THR A 917 8.36 18.72 -8.67
C THR A 917 9.65 19.54 -8.78
N LEU A 918 10.08 19.95 -9.99
CA LEU A 918 11.18 20.91 -10.19
C LEU A 918 11.11 22.18 -9.31
N PRO A 919 9.93 22.80 -9.07
CA PRO A 919 9.81 23.92 -8.12
C PRO A 919 10.12 23.56 -6.66
N ALA A 920 9.96 22.29 -6.27
CA ALA A 920 10.30 21.80 -4.94
C ALA A 920 11.79 21.40 -4.84
N PHE A 921 12.38 20.84 -5.91
CA PHE A 921 13.84 20.65 -6.02
C PHE A 921 14.59 21.97 -5.82
N CYS A 922 14.14 23.05 -6.46
CA CYS A 922 14.72 24.39 -6.30
C CYS A 922 14.73 24.84 -4.83
N ARG A 923 13.59 24.75 -4.13
CA ARG A 923 13.51 25.13 -2.70
C ARG A 923 14.38 24.22 -1.81
N ALA A 924 14.38 22.91 -2.07
CA ALA A 924 15.11 21.92 -1.29
C ALA A 924 16.64 22.10 -1.37
N PHE A 925 17.24 22.24 -2.56
CA PHE A 925 18.70 22.41 -2.70
C PHE A 925 19.13 23.89 -2.65
N GLY A 926 18.23 24.84 -2.96
CA GLY A 926 18.43 26.28 -2.82
C GLY A 926 19.20 26.95 -3.95
N ALA A 927 19.54 28.22 -3.74
CA ALA A 927 20.03 29.15 -4.76
C ALA A 927 21.21 28.60 -5.59
N GLU A 928 22.23 28.02 -4.94
CA GLU A 928 23.44 27.51 -5.61
C GLU A 928 23.16 26.48 -6.71
N TYR A 929 22.08 25.72 -6.61
CA TYR A 929 21.71 24.63 -7.52
C TYR A 929 20.56 24.99 -8.45
N THR A 930 19.99 26.18 -8.30
CA THR A 930 18.79 26.60 -9.00
C THR A 930 19.04 26.87 -10.50
N ASP A 931 20.28 27.10 -10.94
CA ASP A 931 20.63 27.16 -12.37
C ASP A 931 20.43 25.79 -13.03
N VAL A 932 20.99 24.74 -12.43
CA VAL A 932 20.90 23.36 -12.90
C VAL A 932 19.44 22.91 -13.08
N PHE A 933 18.54 23.23 -12.15
CA PHE A 933 17.12 22.83 -12.27
C PHE A 933 16.32 23.67 -13.27
N VAL A 934 16.72 24.90 -13.55
CA VAL A 934 16.11 25.70 -14.63
C VAL A 934 16.57 25.19 -16.00
N ASP A 935 17.83 24.76 -16.15
CA ASP A 935 18.30 24.09 -17.37
C ASP A 935 17.55 22.76 -17.60
N HIS A 936 17.30 21.97 -16.55
CA HIS A 936 16.45 20.78 -16.64
C HIS A 936 15.00 21.12 -17.05
N PHE A 937 14.37 22.16 -16.48
CA PHE A 937 13.05 22.62 -16.92
C PHE A 937 13.04 22.95 -18.43
N VAL A 938 14.03 23.73 -18.90
CA VAL A 938 14.16 24.12 -20.31
C VAL A 938 14.35 22.89 -21.21
N SER A 939 15.02 21.83 -20.74
CA SER A 939 15.12 20.56 -21.46
C SER A 939 13.80 19.78 -21.49
N MET A 940 13.07 19.70 -20.38
CA MET A 940 11.83 18.90 -20.25
C MET A 940 10.63 19.54 -20.96
N VAL A 941 10.68 20.84 -21.23
CA VAL A 941 9.79 21.52 -22.19
C VAL A 941 9.79 20.84 -23.57
N GLY A 942 10.89 20.17 -23.95
CA GLY A 942 11.02 19.42 -25.22
C GLY A 942 10.72 17.92 -25.13
N ASP A 943 10.16 17.41 -24.02
CA ASP A 943 9.93 15.97 -23.81
C ASP A 943 9.01 15.36 -24.88
N PRO A 944 9.27 14.15 -25.41
CA PRO A 944 8.36 13.50 -26.36
C PRO A 944 6.94 13.27 -25.82
N THR A 945 6.79 13.03 -24.51
CA THR A 945 5.51 12.70 -23.87
C THR A 945 4.69 13.96 -23.56
N VAL A 946 3.41 13.95 -23.98
CA VAL A 946 2.49 15.10 -23.88
C VAL A 946 2.26 15.52 -22.43
N GLU A 947 2.14 14.54 -21.53
CA GLU A 947 1.88 14.71 -20.10
C GLU A 947 3.03 15.44 -19.41
N VAL A 948 4.27 15.16 -19.81
CA VAL A 948 5.48 15.79 -19.25
C VAL A 948 5.57 17.25 -19.69
N ARG A 949 5.33 17.54 -20.99
CA ARG A 949 5.28 18.92 -21.49
C ARG A 949 4.11 19.71 -20.90
N ARG A 950 2.97 19.05 -20.67
CA ARG A 950 1.82 19.63 -19.97
C ARG A 950 2.19 20.00 -18.53
N ALA A 951 2.85 19.11 -17.79
CA ALA A 951 3.33 19.42 -16.44
C ALA A 951 4.36 20.57 -16.44
N CYS A 952 5.17 20.73 -17.48
CA CYS A 952 6.05 21.89 -17.65
C CYS A 952 5.25 23.19 -17.90
N ALA A 953 4.15 23.13 -18.65
CA ALA A 953 3.25 24.27 -18.86
C ALA A 953 2.59 24.72 -17.55
N GLU A 954 2.05 23.78 -16.77
CA GLU A 954 1.45 24.01 -15.45
C GLU A 954 2.50 24.51 -14.43
N GLY A 955 3.68 23.88 -14.41
CA GLY A 955 4.77 24.15 -13.46
C GLY A 955 5.60 25.41 -13.73
N SER A 956 5.50 26.00 -14.92
CA SER A 956 6.27 27.19 -15.33
C SER A 956 6.16 28.35 -14.33
N PHE A 957 4.93 28.72 -13.95
CA PHE A 957 4.66 29.74 -12.93
C PHE A 957 5.22 29.36 -11.55
N LEU A 958 4.95 28.12 -11.11
CA LEU A 958 5.36 27.61 -9.79
C LEU A 958 6.89 27.60 -9.62
N LEU A 959 7.62 27.40 -10.73
CA LEU A 959 9.08 27.52 -10.76
C LEU A 959 9.53 28.97 -10.55
N GLY A 960 8.85 29.95 -11.16
CA GLY A 960 9.06 31.37 -10.89
C GLY A 960 8.82 31.76 -9.42
N GLU A 961 7.77 31.24 -8.81
CA GLU A 961 7.55 31.38 -7.36
C GLU A 961 8.68 30.76 -6.54
N ALA A 962 9.17 29.57 -6.91
CA ALA A 962 10.32 28.96 -6.23
C ALA A 962 11.57 29.85 -6.30
N LEU A 963 11.86 30.49 -7.47
CA LEU A 963 12.97 31.44 -7.58
C LEU A 963 12.80 32.63 -6.63
N ARG A 964 11.57 33.17 -6.54
CA ARG A 964 11.22 34.31 -5.66
C ARG A 964 11.41 33.97 -4.19
N ASP A 965 10.88 32.83 -3.74
CA ASP A 965 10.89 32.44 -2.33
C ASP A 965 12.33 32.24 -1.83
N ILE A 966 13.18 31.55 -2.61
CA ILE A 966 14.61 31.36 -2.33
C ILE A 966 15.36 32.70 -2.26
N ALA A 967 15.01 33.65 -3.14
CA ALA A 967 15.58 35.00 -3.15
C ALA A 967 15.10 35.89 -1.98
N GLN A 968 14.04 35.49 -1.27
CA GLN A 968 13.58 36.12 -0.03
C GLN A 968 14.25 35.45 1.19
N ASP A 969 14.21 34.12 1.29
CA ASP A 969 14.77 33.34 2.42
C ASP A 969 16.26 33.60 2.65
N SER A 970 17.03 33.81 1.57
CA SER A 970 18.46 34.16 1.64
C SER A 970 18.77 35.45 2.43
N ASN A 971 17.77 36.29 2.74
CA ASN A 971 17.91 37.49 3.58
C ASN A 971 17.69 37.23 5.08
N LEU A 972 17.36 36.00 5.51
CA LEU A 972 17.08 35.69 6.92
C LEU A 972 18.32 35.44 7.78
N SER A 973 19.52 35.40 7.19
CA SER A 973 20.79 35.39 7.93
C SER A 973 20.84 36.54 8.93
N ALA A 974 21.10 36.23 10.21
CA ALA A 974 20.72 37.08 11.33
C ALA A 974 21.53 38.39 11.47
N ALA A 975 22.60 38.58 10.68
CA ALA A 975 23.53 39.71 10.81
C ALA A 975 22.99 41.06 10.28
N ASP A 976 22.22 41.06 9.19
CA ASP A 976 21.99 42.28 8.39
C ASP A 976 20.72 43.08 8.72
N LYS A 977 19.99 42.69 9.79
CA LYS A 977 18.68 43.27 10.18
C LYS A 977 18.71 44.74 10.68
N SER A 978 19.80 45.47 10.45
CA SER A 978 20.00 46.86 10.91
C SER A 978 20.07 47.91 9.81
N SER A 979 20.13 47.53 8.52
CA SER A 979 20.59 48.42 7.44
C SER A 979 19.53 48.82 6.38
N LYS A 980 18.40 48.12 6.26
CA LYS A 980 17.44 48.32 5.16
C LYS A 980 16.08 48.86 5.63
N ALA A 981 15.93 50.19 5.57
CA ALA A 981 14.67 50.91 5.80
C ALA A 981 14.15 51.66 4.55
N ASN A 982 14.81 51.49 3.39
CA ASN A 982 14.38 52.03 2.10
C ASN A 982 13.83 50.88 1.23
N GLY A 983 12.69 51.11 0.57
CA GLY A 983 11.98 50.11 -0.23
C GLY A 983 12.57 49.85 -1.62
N GLU A 984 13.87 49.61 -1.73
CA GLU A 984 14.49 49.12 -2.95
C GLU A 984 14.30 47.60 -3.05
N ALA A 985 13.91 47.09 -4.23
CA ALA A 985 13.71 45.67 -4.45
C ALA A 985 15.03 44.91 -4.26
N SER A 986 15.00 43.79 -3.52
CA SER A 986 16.23 43.03 -3.22
C SER A 986 16.91 42.54 -4.50
N GLU A 987 18.22 42.75 -4.61
CA GLU A 987 19.04 42.40 -5.77
C GLU A 987 18.88 40.92 -6.18
N LEU A 988 18.74 40.03 -5.19
CA LEU A 988 18.45 38.60 -5.39
C LEU A 988 17.07 38.36 -6.03
N ALA A 989 16.04 39.12 -5.64
CA ALA A 989 14.69 39.00 -6.20
C ALA A 989 14.64 39.55 -7.64
N VAL A 990 15.36 40.63 -7.92
CA VAL A 990 15.57 41.13 -9.29
C VAL A 990 16.33 40.09 -10.14
N GLY A 991 17.32 39.40 -9.56
CA GLY A 991 18.01 38.28 -10.19
C GLY A 991 17.07 37.11 -10.55
N ALA A 992 16.20 36.71 -9.61
CA ALA A 992 15.19 35.68 -9.83
C ALA A 992 14.20 36.05 -10.96
N GLN A 993 13.71 37.30 -10.97
CA GLN A 993 12.82 37.86 -11.99
C GLN A 993 13.49 37.87 -13.38
N ILE A 994 14.72 38.39 -13.47
CA ILE A 994 15.52 38.39 -14.72
C ILE A 994 15.74 36.96 -15.24
N LYS A 995 16.00 36.00 -14.35
CA LYS A 995 16.22 34.60 -14.72
C LYS A 995 14.96 33.94 -15.26
N PHE A 996 13.79 34.20 -14.68
CA PHE A 996 12.52 33.74 -15.23
C PHE A 996 12.30 34.29 -16.65
N VAL A 997 12.44 35.62 -16.82
CA VAL A 997 12.24 36.28 -18.12
C VAL A 997 13.24 35.79 -19.18
N ARG A 998 14.48 35.45 -18.81
CA ARG A 998 15.53 35.05 -19.76
C ARG A 998 15.66 33.55 -20.04
N SER A 999 15.19 32.68 -19.14
CA SER A 999 15.37 31.23 -19.26
C SER A 999 14.04 30.47 -19.27
N ILE A 1000 13.13 30.77 -18.34
CA ILE A 1000 11.86 30.04 -18.20
C ILE A 1000 10.87 30.52 -19.27
N LEU A 1001 10.66 31.83 -19.37
CA LEU A 1001 9.67 32.40 -20.28
C LEU A 1001 9.92 32.05 -21.77
N PRO A 1002 11.15 32.15 -22.32
CA PRO A 1002 11.39 31.82 -23.71
C PRO A 1002 11.19 30.33 -24.02
N ALA A 1003 11.37 29.44 -23.04
CA ALA A 1003 11.03 28.03 -23.20
C ALA A 1003 9.51 27.81 -23.32
N THR A 1004 8.69 28.60 -22.61
CA THR A 1004 7.22 28.50 -22.74
C THR A 1004 6.71 28.85 -24.14
N TYR A 1005 7.47 29.57 -24.97
CA TYR A 1005 7.08 29.81 -26.37
C TYR A 1005 6.96 28.48 -27.15
N ALA A 1006 7.83 27.50 -26.90
CA ALA A 1006 7.74 26.18 -27.51
C ALA A 1006 6.42 25.46 -27.13
N LEU A 1007 6.03 25.56 -25.85
CA LEU A 1007 4.75 25.04 -25.35
C LEU A 1007 3.54 25.78 -25.94
N SER A 1008 3.67 27.08 -26.27
CA SER A 1008 2.61 27.83 -26.97
C SER A 1008 2.41 27.33 -28.41
N THR A 1009 3.48 26.81 -29.03
CA THR A 1009 3.46 26.21 -30.37
C THR A 1009 3.26 24.68 -30.36
N ASP A 1010 2.96 24.06 -29.22
CA ASP A 1010 2.82 22.61 -29.10
C ASP A 1010 1.71 22.07 -30.01
N VAL A 1011 1.90 20.86 -30.54
CA VAL A 1011 0.88 20.13 -31.31
C VAL A 1011 -0.36 19.83 -30.46
N SER A 1012 -0.17 19.52 -29.17
CA SER A 1012 -1.25 19.15 -28.26
C SER A 1012 -2.01 20.36 -27.72
N VAL A 1013 -3.32 20.39 -27.96
CA VAL A 1013 -4.23 21.41 -27.41
C VAL A 1013 -4.18 21.41 -25.87
N ALA A 1014 -3.98 20.25 -25.23
CA ALA A 1014 -3.91 20.16 -23.77
C ALA A 1014 -2.69 20.90 -23.18
N VAL A 1015 -1.53 20.86 -23.86
CA VAL A 1015 -0.34 21.61 -23.46
C VAL A 1015 -0.56 23.11 -23.65
N ARG A 1016 -1.09 23.52 -24.82
CA ARG A 1016 -1.42 24.93 -25.11
C ARG A 1016 -2.42 25.50 -24.11
N LEU A 1017 -3.47 24.74 -23.77
CA LEU A 1017 -4.49 25.10 -22.79
C LEU A 1017 -3.91 25.26 -21.38
N SER A 1018 -3.02 24.34 -20.98
CA SER A 1018 -2.40 24.37 -19.66
C SER A 1018 -1.42 25.55 -19.50
N LEU A 1019 -0.75 25.95 -20.59
CA LEU A 1019 0.04 27.20 -20.60
C LEU A 1019 -0.86 28.44 -20.53
N ALA A 1020 -1.96 28.47 -21.29
CA ALA A 1020 -2.92 29.57 -21.23
C ALA A 1020 -3.49 29.78 -19.81
N GLN A 1021 -3.59 28.71 -19.03
CA GLN A 1021 -4.04 28.70 -17.63
C GLN A 1021 -2.95 29.06 -16.58
N SER A 1022 -1.67 29.17 -16.96
CA SER A 1022 -0.56 29.50 -16.06
C SER A 1022 0.14 30.84 -16.37
N VAL A 1023 0.02 31.34 -17.61
CA VAL A 1023 0.65 32.61 -18.04
C VAL A 1023 0.11 33.82 -17.29
N GLY A 1024 -1.18 33.86 -16.93
CA GLY A 1024 -1.75 35.01 -16.21
C GLY A 1024 -1.13 35.22 -14.83
N ARG A 1025 -1.00 34.15 -14.05
CA ARG A 1025 -0.36 34.19 -12.72
C ARG A 1025 1.09 34.69 -12.80
N SER A 1026 1.79 34.34 -13.89
CA SER A 1026 3.17 34.80 -14.15
C SER A 1026 3.30 36.32 -14.31
N LEU A 1027 2.22 37.04 -14.68
CA LEU A 1027 2.19 38.50 -14.76
C LEU A 1027 2.47 39.18 -13.42
N GLN A 1028 2.02 38.57 -12.31
CA GLN A 1028 2.26 39.05 -10.95
C GLN A 1028 3.74 38.98 -10.55
N PHE A 1029 4.54 38.15 -11.24
CA PHE A 1029 5.96 37.96 -10.95
C PHE A 1029 6.88 38.76 -11.88
N ILE A 1030 6.61 38.78 -13.20
CA ILE A 1030 7.48 39.48 -14.14
C ILE A 1030 7.32 41.00 -14.10
N GLY A 1031 6.15 41.52 -13.73
CA GLY A 1031 5.86 42.97 -13.73
C GLY A 1031 5.70 43.57 -15.13
N SER A 1032 5.02 44.72 -15.19
CA SER A 1032 4.54 45.32 -16.44
C SER A 1032 5.63 45.67 -17.47
N ASN A 1033 6.83 46.03 -17.02
CA ASN A 1033 7.99 46.32 -17.86
C ASN A 1033 8.40 45.14 -18.78
N TYR A 1034 7.93 43.92 -18.51
CA TYR A 1034 8.24 42.71 -19.28
C TYR A 1034 7.00 42.08 -19.94
N TYR A 1035 5.84 42.74 -19.92
CA TYR A 1035 4.63 42.23 -20.57
C TYR A 1035 4.78 42.11 -22.09
N ASP A 1036 5.61 42.96 -22.71
CA ASP A 1036 5.89 42.92 -24.15
C ASP A 1036 6.68 41.66 -24.56
N GLU A 1037 7.39 41.00 -23.63
CA GLU A 1037 8.01 39.68 -23.87
C GLU A 1037 6.95 38.58 -24.04
N LEU A 1038 5.69 38.79 -23.60
CA LEU A 1038 4.61 37.81 -23.79
C LEU A 1038 3.97 37.86 -25.17
N VAL A 1039 4.25 38.89 -25.98
CA VAL A 1039 3.66 39.07 -27.33
C VAL A 1039 3.71 37.81 -28.20
N PRO A 1040 4.78 36.98 -28.22
CA PRO A 1040 4.78 35.71 -28.95
C PRO A 1040 3.64 34.76 -28.53
N ILE A 1041 3.44 34.54 -27.22
CA ILE A 1041 2.37 33.67 -26.69
C ILE A 1041 0.99 34.24 -27.06
N PHE A 1042 0.82 35.57 -26.94
CA PHE A 1042 -0.42 36.24 -27.31
C PHE A 1042 -0.73 36.10 -28.80
N THR A 1043 0.23 36.38 -29.69
CA THR A 1043 0.03 36.21 -31.14
C THR A 1043 -0.30 34.78 -31.50
N GLN A 1044 0.31 33.80 -30.83
CA GLN A 1044 0.07 32.38 -31.05
C GLN A 1044 -1.30 31.90 -30.53
N PHE A 1045 -1.79 32.40 -29.40
CA PHE A 1045 -3.05 31.97 -28.77
C PHE A 1045 -4.29 32.79 -29.18
N LEU A 1046 -4.11 34.06 -29.57
CA LEU A 1046 -5.20 34.92 -30.04
C LEU A 1046 -5.51 34.77 -31.53
N ASP A 1047 -4.62 34.14 -32.32
CA ASP A 1047 -4.87 33.81 -33.72
C ASP A 1047 -6.19 33.03 -33.91
N GLU A 1048 -6.96 33.40 -34.94
CA GLU A 1048 -8.31 32.88 -35.18
C GLU A 1048 -8.36 31.36 -35.43
N SER A 1049 -7.26 30.75 -35.92
CA SER A 1049 -7.17 29.31 -36.18
C SER A 1049 -6.96 28.44 -34.94
N GLN A 1050 -6.63 29.03 -33.79
CA GLN A 1050 -6.50 28.28 -32.53
C GLN A 1050 -7.82 27.73 -32.00
N ASP A 1051 -7.70 26.74 -31.12
CA ASP A 1051 -8.81 26.23 -30.33
C ASP A 1051 -9.46 27.35 -29.48
N PRO A 1052 -10.79 27.54 -29.55
CA PRO A 1052 -11.48 28.58 -28.80
C PRO A 1052 -11.31 28.51 -27.28
N THR A 1053 -11.07 27.32 -26.72
CA THR A 1053 -10.87 27.10 -25.27
C THR A 1053 -9.51 27.61 -24.81
N VAL A 1054 -8.46 27.42 -25.62
CA VAL A 1054 -7.12 27.98 -25.37
C VAL A 1054 -7.18 29.50 -25.40
N ARG A 1055 -7.78 30.08 -26.45
CA ARG A 1055 -7.96 31.53 -26.58
C ARG A 1055 -8.75 32.12 -25.41
N ALA A 1056 -9.87 31.50 -25.06
CA ALA A 1056 -10.72 31.93 -23.96
C ALA A 1056 -10.04 31.81 -22.59
N SER A 1057 -9.25 30.75 -22.35
CA SER A 1057 -8.53 30.58 -21.08
C SER A 1057 -7.42 31.60 -20.90
N LEU A 1058 -6.69 31.94 -21.98
CA LEU A 1058 -5.72 33.04 -21.93
C LEU A 1058 -6.43 34.34 -21.56
N LEU A 1059 -7.50 34.71 -22.27
CA LEU A 1059 -8.21 35.98 -22.06
C LEU A 1059 -8.82 36.09 -20.65
N GLU A 1060 -9.31 34.99 -20.08
CA GLU A 1060 -9.83 34.95 -18.71
C GLU A 1060 -8.72 35.15 -17.67
N GLU A 1061 -7.58 34.47 -17.82
CA GLU A 1061 -6.41 34.68 -16.97
C GLU A 1061 -5.80 36.09 -17.14
N MET A 1062 -5.88 36.69 -18.33
CA MET A 1062 -5.42 38.07 -18.54
C MET A 1062 -6.35 39.07 -17.85
N ALA A 1063 -7.67 38.90 -17.96
CA ALA A 1063 -8.63 39.75 -17.26
C ALA A 1063 -8.45 39.69 -15.73
N ARG A 1064 -8.10 38.51 -15.21
CA ARG A 1064 -7.86 38.25 -13.78
C ARG A 1064 -6.55 38.86 -13.24
N TYR A 1065 -5.47 38.87 -14.04
CA TYR A 1065 -4.12 39.16 -13.52
C TYR A 1065 -3.31 40.25 -14.25
N CYS A 1066 -3.71 40.67 -15.45
CA CYS A 1066 -2.95 41.67 -16.21
C CYS A 1066 -3.21 43.09 -15.70
N ASP A 1067 -2.15 43.87 -15.51
CA ASP A 1067 -2.24 45.32 -15.34
C ASP A 1067 -2.37 46.04 -16.70
N ILE A 1068 -3.12 47.13 -16.76
CA ILE A 1068 -3.45 47.88 -17.99
C ILE A 1068 -2.30 48.81 -18.42
N SER A 1069 -1.08 48.60 -17.90
CA SER A 1069 0.07 49.50 -18.08
C SER A 1069 0.96 49.19 -19.30
N SER A 1070 0.80 48.04 -19.96
CA SER A 1070 1.31 47.85 -21.35
C SER A 1070 0.20 48.16 -22.35
N ASP A 1071 0.38 49.25 -23.10
CA ASP A 1071 -0.48 49.62 -24.24
C ASP A 1071 -0.53 48.49 -25.28
N SER A 1072 0.59 47.78 -25.51
CA SER A 1072 0.68 46.73 -26.53
C SER A 1072 -0.16 45.50 -26.17
N VAL A 1073 -0.07 45.05 -24.91
CA VAL A 1073 -0.84 43.89 -24.43
C VAL A 1073 -2.33 44.25 -24.27
N THR A 1074 -2.62 45.45 -23.77
CA THR A 1074 -3.99 46.01 -23.71
C THR A 1074 -4.65 46.05 -25.10
N ALA A 1075 -3.94 46.52 -26.12
CA ALA A 1075 -4.43 46.61 -27.50
C ALA A 1075 -4.71 45.25 -28.15
N MET A 1076 -4.11 44.16 -27.67
CA MET A 1076 -4.43 42.79 -28.10
C MET A 1076 -5.61 42.20 -27.33
N ILE A 1077 -5.66 42.39 -26.00
CA ILE A 1077 -6.70 41.79 -25.13
C ILE A 1077 -8.08 42.38 -25.42
N PHE A 1078 -8.22 43.71 -25.43
CA PHE A 1078 -9.54 44.36 -25.44
C PHE A 1078 -10.39 43.97 -26.67
N PRO A 1079 -9.88 44.03 -27.91
CA PRO A 1079 -10.63 43.57 -29.08
C PRO A 1079 -10.94 42.07 -29.03
N ALA A 1080 -10.01 41.25 -28.53
CA ALA A 1080 -10.18 39.81 -28.46
C ALA A 1080 -11.26 39.39 -27.45
N ILE A 1081 -11.32 40.02 -26.26
CA ILE A 1081 -12.44 39.87 -25.31
C ILE A 1081 -13.74 40.32 -25.98
N GLN A 1082 -13.77 41.50 -26.60
CA GLN A 1082 -14.98 42.04 -27.22
C GLN A 1082 -15.52 41.13 -28.34
N ALA A 1083 -14.65 40.44 -29.09
CA ALA A 1083 -15.05 39.49 -30.13
C ALA A 1083 -15.74 38.22 -29.57
N LEU A 1084 -15.40 37.77 -28.36
CA LEU A 1084 -16.02 36.60 -27.72
C LEU A 1084 -17.54 36.76 -27.59
N ARG A 1085 -18.01 37.98 -27.30
CA ARG A 1085 -19.42 38.30 -27.01
C ARG A 1085 -20.38 37.95 -28.17
N THR A 1086 -19.88 38.01 -29.41
CA THR A 1086 -20.64 37.75 -30.65
C THR A 1086 -20.33 36.39 -31.29
N SER A 1087 -19.61 35.51 -30.59
CA SER A 1087 -19.28 34.18 -31.12
C SER A 1087 -20.53 33.33 -31.37
N ILE A 1088 -20.56 32.60 -32.49
CA ILE A 1088 -21.63 31.66 -32.82
C ILE A 1088 -21.74 30.55 -31.75
N GLN A 1089 -20.60 30.09 -31.23
CA GLN A 1089 -20.55 29.06 -30.19
C GLN A 1089 -20.90 29.65 -28.82
N TRP A 1090 -21.99 29.18 -28.21
CA TRP A 1090 -22.49 29.72 -26.94
C TRP A 1090 -21.49 29.56 -25.77
N ARG A 1091 -20.70 28.47 -25.76
CA ARG A 1091 -19.64 28.25 -24.75
C ARG A 1091 -18.55 29.33 -24.78
N VAL A 1092 -18.31 29.93 -25.95
CA VAL A 1092 -17.38 31.07 -26.11
C VAL A 1092 -18.02 32.37 -25.62
N ARG A 1093 -19.34 32.55 -25.78
CA ARG A 1093 -20.09 33.68 -25.19
C ARG A 1093 -20.16 33.59 -23.66
N VAL A 1094 -20.28 32.38 -23.09
CA VAL A 1094 -20.10 32.15 -21.65
C VAL A 1094 -18.71 32.60 -21.18
N LYS A 1095 -17.66 32.32 -21.96
CA LYS A 1095 -16.30 32.78 -21.62
C LYS A 1095 -16.09 34.29 -21.72
N PHE A 1096 -16.85 35.03 -22.55
CA PHE A 1096 -16.89 36.49 -22.45
C PHE A 1096 -17.31 36.93 -21.03
N VAL A 1097 -18.43 36.38 -20.53
CA VAL A 1097 -18.96 36.71 -19.19
C VAL A 1097 -17.95 36.38 -18.09
N HIS A 1098 -17.26 35.24 -18.18
CA HIS A 1098 -16.18 34.90 -17.23
C HIS A 1098 -15.00 35.87 -17.27
N CYS A 1099 -14.61 36.39 -18.44
CA CYS A 1099 -13.56 37.42 -18.53
C CYS A 1099 -13.99 38.72 -17.83
N VAL A 1100 -15.22 39.19 -18.08
CA VAL A 1100 -15.75 40.42 -17.47
C VAL A 1100 -15.94 40.26 -15.96
N ALA A 1101 -16.42 39.10 -15.50
CA ALA A 1101 -16.54 38.78 -14.08
C ALA A 1101 -15.17 38.68 -13.37
N ALA A 1102 -14.19 37.99 -13.96
CA ALA A 1102 -12.85 37.88 -13.41
C ALA A 1102 -12.11 39.23 -13.31
N TRP A 1103 -12.50 40.21 -14.13
CA TRP A 1103 -12.05 41.60 -14.03
C TRP A 1103 -12.77 42.37 -12.90
N ALA A 1104 -14.09 42.17 -12.76
CA ALA A 1104 -14.90 42.79 -11.71
C ALA A 1104 -14.56 42.27 -10.29
N GLU A 1105 -14.04 41.06 -10.20
CA GLU A 1105 -13.70 40.34 -8.96
C GLU A 1105 -12.27 40.62 -8.46
N ARG A 1106 -11.54 41.57 -9.06
CA ARG A 1106 -10.16 41.92 -8.65
C ARG A 1106 -10.11 42.78 -7.38
N ASP A 1107 -9.24 42.40 -6.45
CA ASP A 1107 -8.98 43.15 -5.21
C ASP A 1107 -8.01 44.34 -5.38
N ASP A 1108 -7.42 44.54 -6.57
CA ASP A 1108 -6.48 45.64 -6.84
C ASP A 1108 -7.16 47.00 -7.13
N GLY A 1109 -8.49 47.01 -7.27
CA GLY A 1109 -9.28 48.20 -7.55
C GLY A 1109 -9.21 48.66 -9.02
N ALA A 1110 -8.75 47.81 -9.95
CA ALA A 1110 -8.77 48.13 -11.38
C ALA A 1110 -10.22 48.37 -11.86
N PRO A 1111 -10.54 49.53 -12.46
CA PRO A 1111 -11.91 49.85 -12.85
C PRO A 1111 -12.36 48.98 -14.03
N LEU A 1112 -13.52 48.33 -13.87
CA LEU A 1112 -14.13 47.52 -14.92
C LEU A 1112 -14.57 48.42 -16.11
N PRO A 1113 -14.24 48.09 -17.37
CA PRO A 1113 -14.75 48.81 -18.52
C PRO A 1113 -16.29 48.71 -18.61
N GLY A 1114 -16.98 49.86 -18.50
CA GLY A 1114 -18.44 49.90 -18.47
C GLY A 1114 -19.09 49.25 -19.70
N ASP A 1115 -18.51 49.44 -20.89
CA ASP A 1115 -18.98 48.84 -22.15
C ASP A 1115 -18.96 47.30 -22.13
N PHE A 1116 -18.07 46.68 -21.34
CA PHE A 1116 -18.02 45.22 -21.18
C PHE A 1116 -19.13 44.72 -20.25
N ALA A 1117 -19.42 45.43 -19.15
CA ALA A 1117 -20.53 45.10 -18.26
C ALA A 1117 -21.90 45.34 -18.93
N ASP A 1118 -22.03 46.42 -19.68
CA ASP A 1118 -23.20 46.70 -20.52
C ASP A 1118 -23.41 45.60 -21.57
N ALA A 1119 -22.33 45.08 -22.18
CA ALA A 1119 -22.40 43.93 -23.08
C ALA A 1119 -22.80 42.61 -22.37
N CYS A 1120 -22.45 42.41 -21.10
CA CYS A 1120 -23.03 41.32 -20.31
C CYS A 1120 -24.55 41.52 -20.10
N LEU A 1121 -25.01 42.75 -19.85
CA LEU A 1121 -26.44 43.06 -19.78
C LEU A 1121 -27.15 42.81 -21.13
N GLU A 1122 -26.51 43.02 -22.28
CA GLU A 1122 -27.07 42.61 -23.58
C GLU A 1122 -27.33 41.09 -23.63
N LEU A 1123 -26.39 40.26 -23.15
CA LEU A 1123 -26.48 38.79 -23.13
C LEU A 1123 -27.56 38.20 -22.20
N LEU A 1124 -28.22 38.99 -21.34
CA LEU A 1124 -29.48 38.58 -20.67
C LEU A 1124 -30.62 38.27 -21.68
N GLY A 1125 -30.45 38.65 -22.94
CA GLY A 1125 -31.35 38.30 -24.05
C GLY A 1125 -30.82 37.22 -25.00
N ASP A 1126 -29.76 36.48 -24.64
CA ASP A 1126 -29.23 35.40 -25.48
C ASP A 1126 -30.26 34.29 -25.74
N ALA A 1127 -30.17 33.60 -26.88
CA ALA A 1127 -31.04 32.46 -27.18
C ALA A 1127 -30.81 31.27 -26.22
N VAL A 1128 -29.56 31.03 -25.80
CA VAL A 1128 -29.17 29.84 -25.02
C VAL A 1128 -29.29 30.11 -23.52
N HIS A 1129 -29.92 29.19 -22.79
CA HIS A 1129 -30.12 29.28 -21.34
C HIS A 1129 -28.81 29.52 -20.57
N GLU A 1130 -27.79 28.69 -20.81
CA GLU A 1130 -26.52 28.73 -20.09
C GLU A 1130 -25.81 30.10 -20.18
N VAL A 1131 -25.90 30.78 -21.32
CA VAL A 1131 -25.33 32.13 -21.48
C VAL A 1131 -26.05 33.11 -20.55
N ARG A 1132 -27.40 33.07 -20.53
CA ARG A 1132 -28.22 33.93 -19.67
C ARG A 1132 -28.00 33.63 -18.18
N ALA A 1133 -27.95 32.34 -17.81
CA ALA A 1133 -27.76 31.89 -16.43
C ALA A 1133 -26.41 32.34 -15.86
N VAL A 1134 -25.31 32.19 -16.61
CA VAL A 1134 -23.97 32.65 -16.19
C VAL A 1134 -23.89 34.17 -16.10
N VAL A 1135 -24.63 34.93 -16.94
CA VAL A 1135 -24.75 36.39 -16.72
C VAL A 1135 -25.44 36.67 -15.38
N CYS A 1136 -26.60 36.04 -15.11
CA CYS A 1136 -27.34 36.24 -13.86
C CYS A 1136 -26.48 35.95 -12.61
N ASP A 1137 -25.73 34.85 -12.61
CA ASP A 1137 -24.78 34.47 -11.54
C ASP A 1137 -23.73 35.55 -11.26
N LYS A 1138 -23.30 36.30 -12.29
CA LYS A 1138 -22.24 37.32 -12.16
C LYS A 1138 -22.74 38.75 -12.01
N LEU A 1139 -24.05 39.03 -12.12
CA LEU A 1139 -24.59 40.38 -11.89
C LEU A 1139 -24.20 40.98 -10.51
N PRO A 1140 -24.16 40.22 -9.39
CA PRO A 1140 -23.71 40.77 -8.11
C PRO A 1140 -22.24 41.21 -8.13
N SER A 1141 -21.33 40.43 -8.74
CA SER A 1141 -19.92 40.79 -8.90
C SER A 1141 -19.75 42.07 -9.74
N LEU A 1142 -20.48 42.18 -10.86
CA LEU A 1142 -20.47 43.39 -11.69
C LEU A 1142 -21.00 44.62 -10.93
N GLY A 1143 -22.10 44.44 -10.18
CA GLY A 1143 -22.71 45.50 -9.37
C GLY A 1143 -21.85 45.96 -8.20
N LYS A 1144 -21.09 45.06 -7.56
CA LYS A 1144 -20.08 45.38 -6.54
C LYS A 1144 -18.94 46.22 -7.11
N SER A 1145 -18.50 45.92 -8.34
CA SER A 1145 -17.38 46.59 -9.01
C SER A 1145 -17.75 47.98 -9.55
N LEU A 1146 -18.91 48.11 -10.23
CA LEU A 1146 -19.37 49.36 -10.83
C LEU A 1146 -20.23 50.23 -9.91
N GLY A 1147 -20.63 49.71 -8.75
CA GLY A 1147 -21.41 50.42 -7.75
C GLY A 1147 -22.91 50.47 -8.04
N SER A 1148 -23.66 50.92 -7.03
CA SER A 1148 -25.13 50.92 -7.01
C SER A 1148 -25.76 51.85 -8.05
N GLU A 1149 -25.06 52.85 -8.56
CA GLU A 1149 -25.54 53.73 -9.63
C GLU A 1149 -25.70 52.97 -10.97
N TRP A 1150 -24.70 52.18 -11.38
CA TRP A 1150 -24.81 51.32 -12.56
C TRP A 1150 -25.91 50.25 -12.41
N VAL A 1151 -26.03 49.66 -11.22
CA VAL A 1151 -27.13 48.73 -10.90
C VAL A 1151 -28.49 49.44 -11.01
N ALA A 1152 -28.58 50.68 -10.52
CA ALA A 1152 -29.80 51.47 -10.49
C ALA A 1152 -30.27 51.92 -11.87
N GLU A 1153 -29.35 52.30 -12.75
CA GLU A 1153 -29.66 52.95 -14.04
C GLU A 1153 -29.61 52.00 -15.25
N LYS A 1154 -28.79 50.93 -15.21
CA LYS A 1154 -28.64 50.01 -16.35
C LYS A 1154 -29.11 48.59 -16.03
N CYS A 1155 -28.66 48.00 -14.92
CA CYS A 1155 -28.99 46.62 -14.59
C CYS A 1155 -30.49 46.43 -14.32
N VAL A 1156 -31.07 47.24 -13.42
CA VAL A 1156 -32.50 47.15 -13.07
C VAL A 1156 -33.42 47.31 -14.29
N PRO A 1157 -33.29 48.36 -15.13
CA PRO A 1157 -34.11 48.46 -16.34
C PRO A 1157 -33.96 47.29 -17.32
N ARG A 1158 -32.75 46.72 -17.45
CA ARG A 1158 -32.54 45.53 -18.30
C ARG A 1158 -33.27 44.30 -17.75
N VAL A 1159 -33.21 44.07 -16.43
CA VAL A 1159 -33.94 42.98 -15.76
C VAL A 1159 -35.46 43.16 -15.88
N SER A 1160 -35.97 44.39 -15.73
CA SER A 1160 -37.39 44.69 -15.98
C SER A 1160 -37.81 44.42 -17.44
N VAL A 1161 -36.97 44.74 -18.43
CA VAL A 1161 -37.21 44.37 -19.84
C VAL A 1161 -37.26 42.85 -20.03
N CYS A 1162 -36.40 42.09 -19.35
CA CYS A 1162 -36.46 40.62 -19.38
C CYS A 1162 -37.77 40.08 -18.76
N LEU A 1163 -38.21 40.62 -17.61
CA LEU A 1163 -39.51 40.32 -16.98
C LEU A 1163 -40.74 40.67 -17.84
N GLN A 1164 -40.58 41.48 -18.89
CA GLN A 1164 -41.65 41.82 -19.83
C GLN A 1164 -41.49 41.17 -21.22
N SER A 1165 -40.47 40.32 -21.39
CA SER A 1165 -40.08 39.71 -22.67
C SER A 1165 -40.80 38.37 -22.94
N THR A 1166 -40.18 37.51 -23.75
CA THR A 1166 -40.57 36.11 -24.00
C THR A 1166 -40.52 35.27 -22.72
N PHE A 1167 -41.13 34.08 -22.75
CA PHE A 1167 -41.08 33.10 -21.65
C PHE A 1167 -39.66 32.90 -21.07
N HIS A 1168 -38.69 32.65 -21.95
CA HIS A 1168 -37.27 32.50 -21.60
C HIS A 1168 -36.65 33.77 -20.98
N GLY A 1169 -37.01 34.95 -21.48
CA GLY A 1169 -36.59 36.23 -20.91
C GLY A 1169 -37.16 36.45 -19.50
N ARG A 1170 -38.42 36.07 -19.27
CA ARG A 1170 -39.09 36.21 -17.96
C ARG A 1170 -38.46 35.32 -16.90
N LEU A 1171 -38.21 34.04 -17.21
CA LEU A 1171 -37.47 33.14 -16.32
C LEU A 1171 -36.08 33.70 -15.97
N THR A 1172 -35.39 34.26 -16.95
CA THR A 1172 -34.08 34.92 -16.76
C THR A 1172 -34.19 36.14 -15.84
N GLY A 1173 -35.23 36.96 -16.03
CA GLY A 1173 -35.52 38.13 -15.18
C GLY A 1173 -35.83 37.74 -13.73
N LEU A 1174 -36.58 36.66 -13.50
CA LEU A 1174 -36.86 36.11 -12.17
C LEU A 1174 -35.57 35.68 -11.46
N LEU A 1175 -34.70 34.93 -12.14
CA LEU A 1175 -33.39 34.52 -11.63
C LEU A 1175 -32.48 35.72 -11.32
N ALA A 1176 -32.49 36.75 -12.18
CA ALA A 1176 -31.71 37.98 -11.94
C ALA A 1176 -32.20 38.77 -10.72
N VAL A 1177 -33.52 38.83 -10.47
CA VAL A 1177 -34.09 39.47 -9.25
C VAL A 1177 -33.74 38.67 -7.99
N GLU A 1178 -33.77 37.34 -8.07
CA GLU A 1178 -33.44 36.43 -6.98
C GLU A 1178 -31.99 36.62 -6.50
N LEU A 1179 -31.04 36.70 -7.44
CA LEU A 1179 -29.61 36.85 -7.16
C LEU A 1179 -29.21 38.27 -6.76
N LEU A 1180 -29.85 39.31 -7.32
CA LEU A 1180 -29.60 40.72 -6.96
C LEU A 1180 -30.41 41.20 -5.74
N ALA A 1181 -31.20 40.33 -5.11
CA ALA A 1181 -32.04 40.71 -3.97
C ALA A 1181 -31.28 41.39 -2.81
N PRO A 1182 -30.01 41.02 -2.46
CA PRO A 1182 -29.23 41.72 -1.43
C PRO A 1182 -28.88 43.17 -1.81
N GLU A 1183 -28.47 43.42 -3.05
CA GLU A 1183 -28.09 44.74 -3.56
C GLU A 1183 -29.34 45.63 -3.70
N LEU A 1184 -30.40 45.08 -4.30
CA LEU A 1184 -31.69 45.76 -4.47
C LEU A 1184 -32.33 46.13 -3.12
N GLN A 1185 -32.08 45.35 -2.07
CA GLN A 1185 -32.49 45.64 -0.70
C GLN A 1185 -31.71 46.84 -0.13
N GLN A 1186 -30.38 46.87 -0.30
CA GLN A 1186 -29.54 47.98 0.15
C GLN A 1186 -29.83 49.30 -0.58
N MET A 1187 -30.43 49.22 -1.77
CA MET A 1187 -30.76 50.36 -2.63
C MET A 1187 -32.24 50.80 -2.53
N ASP A 1188 -33.02 50.26 -1.59
CA ASP A 1188 -34.48 50.44 -1.46
C ASP A 1188 -35.32 50.09 -2.72
N LYS A 1189 -34.71 49.48 -3.75
CA LYS A 1189 -35.36 49.13 -5.03
C LYS A 1189 -36.09 47.79 -5.01
N LEU A 1190 -35.77 46.87 -4.08
CA LEU A 1190 -36.33 45.51 -4.05
C LEU A 1190 -37.86 45.49 -4.01
N ARG A 1191 -38.49 46.45 -3.32
CA ARG A 1191 -39.96 46.59 -3.23
C ARG A 1191 -40.61 46.75 -4.62
N GLY A 1192 -40.04 47.59 -5.48
CA GLY A 1192 -40.55 47.79 -6.85
C GLY A 1192 -40.35 46.56 -7.73
N MET A 1193 -39.26 45.81 -7.53
CA MET A 1193 -39.03 44.55 -8.24
C MET A 1193 -40.03 43.47 -7.79
N ILE A 1194 -40.35 43.38 -6.50
CA ILE A 1194 -41.40 42.47 -5.96
C ILE A 1194 -42.73 42.69 -6.67
N ASP A 1195 -43.18 43.94 -6.85
CA ASP A 1195 -44.44 44.21 -7.55
C ASP A 1195 -44.39 43.74 -9.03
N THR A 1196 -43.25 43.85 -9.74
CA THR A 1196 -43.09 43.25 -11.08
C THR A 1196 -42.93 41.72 -11.11
N VAL A 1197 -42.58 41.08 -9.99
CA VAL A 1197 -42.62 39.61 -9.84
C VAL A 1197 -44.05 39.14 -9.60
N VAL A 1198 -44.84 39.88 -8.81
CA VAL A 1198 -46.28 39.62 -8.59
C VAL A 1198 -47.05 39.62 -9.92
N GLU A 1199 -46.71 40.51 -10.85
CA GLU A 1199 -47.31 40.50 -12.21
C GLU A 1199 -47.11 39.13 -12.90
N GLN A 1200 -45.97 38.46 -12.71
CA GLN A 1200 -45.70 37.14 -13.31
C GLN A 1200 -46.55 36.01 -12.71
N CYS A 1201 -47.01 36.14 -11.46
CA CYS A 1201 -47.98 35.22 -10.86
C CYS A 1201 -49.35 35.25 -11.57
N THR A 1202 -49.62 36.26 -12.42
CA THR A 1202 -50.83 36.31 -13.26
C THR A 1202 -50.61 35.78 -14.69
N SER A 1203 -49.42 35.25 -14.99
CA SER A 1203 -49.08 34.70 -16.31
C SER A 1203 -49.96 33.51 -16.71
N THR A 1204 -50.32 33.41 -17.99
CA THR A 1204 -51.06 32.25 -18.53
C THR A 1204 -50.25 30.95 -18.46
N THR A 1205 -48.91 31.03 -18.53
CA THR A 1205 -48.02 29.85 -18.46
C THR A 1205 -47.75 29.44 -17.01
N ALA A 1206 -48.06 28.20 -16.65
CA ALA A 1206 -47.90 27.66 -15.29
C ALA A 1206 -46.46 27.79 -14.76
N ASN A 1207 -45.46 27.38 -15.54
CA ASN A 1207 -44.05 27.38 -15.14
C ASN A 1207 -43.52 28.79 -14.76
N LEU A 1208 -44.15 29.86 -15.30
CA LEU A 1208 -43.88 31.24 -14.87
C LEU A 1208 -44.55 31.59 -13.52
N ARG A 1209 -45.80 31.16 -13.29
CA ARG A 1209 -46.46 31.32 -11.99
C ARG A 1209 -45.71 30.57 -10.89
N PHE A 1210 -45.34 29.31 -11.15
CA PHE A 1210 -44.50 28.47 -10.30
C PHE A 1210 -43.17 29.15 -9.93
N ARG A 1211 -42.38 29.59 -10.93
CA ARG A 1211 -41.08 30.24 -10.63
C ARG A 1211 -41.25 31.59 -9.93
N ALA A 1212 -42.27 32.37 -10.28
CA ALA A 1212 -42.55 33.65 -9.64
C ALA A 1212 -42.92 33.47 -8.15
N LEU A 1213 -43.74 32.48 -7.80
CA LEU A 1213 -44.06 32.13 -6.41
C LEU A 1213 -42.79 31.78 -5.63
N ARG A 1214 -41.96 30.86 -6.14
CA ARG A 1214 -40.67 30.51 -5.51
C ARG A 1214 -39.74 31.73 -5.36
N THR A 1215 -39.73 32.63 -6.33
CA THR A 1215 -38.96 33.88 -6.27
C THR A 1215 -39.49 34.79 -5.15
N LEU A 1216 -40.81 34.98 -5.03
CA LEU A 1216 -41.43 35.76 -3.94
C LEU A 1216 -41.10 35.18 -2.56
N GLY A 1217 -41.15 33.85 -2.40
CA GLY A 1217 -40.78 33.16 -1.17
C GLY A 1217 -39.33 33.40 -0.71
N LEU A 1218 -38.43 33.74 -1.64
CA LEU A 1218 -37.03 34.09 -1.34
C LEU A 1218 -36.84 35.60 -1.09
N ILE A 1219 -37.48 36.46 -1.89
CA ILE A 1219 -37.19 37.92 -1.86
C ILE A 1219 -38.08 38.73 -0.91
N VAL A 1220 -39.33 38.32 -0.67
CA VAL A 1220 -40.25 39.07 0.20
C VAL A 1220 -39.82 39.03 1.68
N PRO A 1221 -39.37 37.90 2.26
CA PRO A 1221 -38.84 37.85 3.63
C PRO A 1221 -37.73 38.88 3.89
N ARG A 1222 -36.89 39.15 2.88
CA ARG A 1222 -35.75 40.07 3.01
C ARG A 1222 -36.17 41.50 3.37
N LEU A 1223 -37.38 41.94 3.01
CA LEU A 1223 -37.86 43.28 3.35
C LEU A 1223 -38.13 43.47 4.86
N ASN A 1224 -38.37 42.40 5.63
CA ASN A 1224 -38.81 42.46 7.03
C ASN A 1224 -40.00 43.43 7.25
N ASP A 1225 -40.92 43.53 6.27
CA ASP A 1225 -42.10 44.41 6.30
C ASP A 1225 -43.39 43.57 6.34
N PRO A 1226 -44.02 43.40 7.53
CA PRO A 1226 -45.27 42.66 7.68
C PRO A 1226 -46.38 43.13 6.74
N SER A 1227 -46.48 44.43 6.46
CA SER A 1227 -47.54 44.98 5.59
C SER A 1227 -47.37 44.59 4.12
N THR A 1228 -46.15 44.27 3.69
CA THR A 1228 -45.91 43.68 2.37
C THR A 1228 -46.09 42.18 2.40
N THR A 1229 -45.62 41.48 3.43
CA THR A 1229 -45.83 40.04 3.57
C THR A 1229 -47.32 39.68 3.59
N GLU A 1230 -48.16 40.45 4.30
CA GLU A 1230 -49.63 40.32 4.26
C GLU A 1230 -50.19 40.58 2.85
N ARG A 1231 -49.79 41.68 2.18
CA ARG A 1231 -50.23 42.00 0.80
C ARG A 1231 -49.91 40.89 -0.19
N ILE A 1232 -48.74 40.26 -0.08
CA ILE A 1232 -48.33 39.16 -0.96
C ILE A 1232 -49.11 37.88 -0.61
N LEU A 1233 -49.38 37.62 0.67
CA LEU A 1233 -50.18 36.46 1.10
C LEU A 1233 -51.63 36.51 0.59
N GLU A 1234 -52.22 37.69 0.41
CA GLU A 1234 -53.54 37.83 -0.25
C GLU A 1234 -53.53 37.33 -1.72
N ILE A 1235 -52.36 37.34 -2.37
CA ILE A 1235 -52.17 36.92 -3.78
C ILE A 1235 -51.73 35.45 -3.87
N VAL A 1236 -50.95 34.96 -2.90
CA VAL A 1236 -50.47 33.56 -2.85
C VAL A 1236 -51.57 32.59 -2.39
N ARG A 1237 -52.37 32.94 -1.36
CA ARG A 1237 -53.40 32.05 -0.78
C ARG A 1237 -54.48 31.55 -1.76
N PRO A 1238 -54.90 32.31 -2.80
CA PRO A 1238 -55.75 31.77 -3.88
C PRO A 1238 -55.03 30.76 -4.78
N LEU A 1239 -53.74 30.97 -5.08
CA LEU A 1239 -52.97 30.12 -5.98
C LEU A 1239 -52.65 28.73 -5.40
N ALA A 1240 -52.79 28.54 -4.08
CA ALA A 1240 -52.73 27.24 -3.42
C ALA A 1240 -53.95 26.34 -3.66
N ARG A 1241 -55.11 26.89 -4.08
CA ARG A 1241 -56.38 26.15 -4.09
C ARG A 1241 -56.74 25.62 -5.48
N ALA A 1242 -57.15 24.36 -5.54
CA ALA A 1242 -57.71 23.70 -6.73
C ALA A 1242 -59.00 24.36 -7.28
N GLU A 1243 -59.59 25.30 -6.54
CA GLU A 1243 -60.76 26.10 -6.93
C GLU A 1243 -60.38 27.31 -7.82
N THR A 1244 -59.12 27.74 -7.78
CA THR A 1244 -58.62 29.00 -8.38
C THR A 1244 -57.31 28.85 -9.15
N GLU A 1245 -56.55 27.79 -8.92
CA GLU A 1245 -55.45 27.32 -9.75
C GLU A 1245 -55.70 25.85 -10.14
N GLY A 1246 -55.59 25.53 -11.43
CA GLY A 1246 -55.82 24.17 -11.94
C GLY A 1246 -54.54 23.32 -11.91
N ASP A 1247 -53.39 23.97 -12.04
CA ASP A 1247 -52.09 23.35 -12.11
C ASP A 1247 -51.64 22.75 -10.74
N PRO A 1248 -51.02 21.56 -10.69
CA PRO A 1248 -50.55 20.97 -9.43
C PRO A 1248 -49.29 21.65 -8.88
N ASP A 1249 -48.32 21.93 -9.72
CA ASP A 1249 -47.00 22.42 -9.31
C ASP A 1249 -47.09 23.87 -8.84
N VAL A 1250 -47.90 24.69 -9.52
CA VAL A 1250 -48.19 26.07 -9.08
C VAL A 1250 -48.88 26.07 -7.72
N ARG A 1251 -49.74 25.09 -7.42
CA ARG A 1251 -50.37 24.95 -6.09
C ARG A 1251 -49.37 24.55 -5.01
N GLU A 1252 -48.52 23.54 -5.26
CA GLU A 1252 -47.48 23.14 -4.30
C GLU A 1252 -46.50 24.31 -4.03
N ALA A 1253 -46.06 25.01 -5.07
CA ALA A 1253 -45.23 26.19 -4.94
C ALA A 1253 -45.93 27.33 -4.19
N ALA A 1254 -47.26 27.49 -4.34
CA ALA A 1254 -48.04 28.47 -3.59
C ALA A 1254 -48.19 28.06 -2.12
N GLU A 1255 -48.43 26.80 -1.79
CA GLU A 1255 -48.49 26.29 -0.41
C GLU A 1255 -47.13 26.46 0.30
N ALA A 1256 -46.03 26.07 -0.35
CA ALA A 1256 -44.68 26.25 0.18
C ALA A 1256 -44.32 27.74 0.36
N THR A 1257 -44.69 28.60 -0.60
CA THR A 1257 -44.49 30.05 -0.51
C THR A 1257 -45.34 30.65 0.61
N GLN A 1258 -46.60 30.24 0.75
CA GLN A 1258 -47.47 30.67 1.84
C GLN A 1258 -46.86 30.32 3.19
N ALA A 1259 -46.41 29.08 3.38
CA ALA A 1259 -45.80 28.62 4.64
C ALA A 1259 -44.56 29.45 5.02
N LEU A 1260 -43.69 29.76 4.05
CA LEU A 1260 -42.53 30.63 4.26
C LEU A 1260 -42.92 32.06 4.67
N LEU A 1261 -43.91 32.66 4.01
CA LEU A 1261 -44.36 34.03 4.32
C LEU A 1261 -45.15 34.11 5.64
N GLU A 1262 -45.94 33.10 5.97
CA GLU A 1262 -46.63 33.00 7.27
C GLU A 1262 -45.62 32.75 8.40
N ALA A 1263 -44.54 32.00 8.17
CA ALA A 1263 -43.44 31.85 9.14
C ALA A 1263 -42.62 33.13 9.38
N VAL A 1264 -42.76 34.16 8.54
CA VAL A 1264 -42.13 35.50 8.71
C VAL A 1264 -43.05 36.50 9.43
N LEU A 1265 -44.33 36.17 9.60
CA LEU A 1265 -45.31 36.98 10.34
C LEU A 1265 -45.52 36.54 11.80
N ASN A 1266 -44.95 35.40 12.21
CA ASN A 1266 -45.07 34.81 13.56
C ASN A 1266 -43.80 34.99 14.39
#